data_AF-A0AAE8QY49-F1
#
_entry.id   AF-A0AAE8QY49-F1
#
_cell.length_a   1.000
_cell.length_b   1.000
_cell.length_c   1.000
_cell.angle_alpha   90.00
_cell.angle_beta   90.00
_cell.angle_gamma   90.00
#
_symmetry.space_group_name_H-M   'P 1'
#
loop_
_entity.id
_entity.type
_entity.pdbx_description
1 polymer ?
#
loop_
_entity_poly.entity_id
_entity_poly.type
_entity_poly.pdbx_seq_one_letter_code
_entity_poly.pdbx_strand_id
1 'polypeptide(L)'
;MVQSECISWTKCTSWLTNFLSRRGLRQPDGRPLYEYQATNEEYVDLTQLLRAVSQTTNIVDDKGYASCFVFFCSEWYRRDYERNCGWTWEPIYKKLGTSLTATELRHIVPKGMESYWMRPIRFYESDRRNFLGTLFSEGGLPFRLLKESDSSFQTVFSRILNQYEQAQIAGFSMLSLVRNIIERSSLPAVFIEDTSVELISHMAEKLSSLVLMYNLSDDSEPVAQLDKTHPKWRDEFPMPLDDETGTRFLNGLLRTASIETKPRSQKNKCTSCQFFWTEKSPDQIRAIVSLPDELTFPIISEPSTTRFELAIYEGINEVASLGVVYASLEKSHARIRIRKNESRFARHAPSASLSLVARAGGMNVGAIKLDDSEIAIGEVPLTFVADGERWLLHGQASCNVRNSDVLIVLPREKTTVSGYETTLNTISVLGFETLSVKGCHELIISGDEIYRIRTGKEQTNPGGVEFYGKRVNWVCNPTETFLGVPKVTSKNPDVKHIQFKPYFNSKSIEECQLQEMMGSQFVSVRNSDNETILRRKIGILPADFNVQIHGGDQANEGTIVISTQHPCMSVLKNKTFEIARKRAAGRTEILLKAEGIPPAFISLEVYPNLGADSIELTLPYPAKGCLVFDANGDLLEKNITLHDLLGSRAYLFGKNGEPTRFSLELHLRTINGQQAWHEWFYTAGERPIELNLYSLREHIENLLSLESGIDQVVDMRIRGAGVAMSWQIRRYKYSLRYDYEKEVLTSQSTSYRAGQLPSPVIMLLSEPERKAVSLSSRLSEGVPVGEYELSSIVSKNGPWLVVPKEGDEMAFRPCFIRGESSLHGDESSVRSLQKATQLFNPQAKVNTITLVLDQMATDPAHSGWQFMHSLYEHFGYLPLATFEVWRALVQHPRALAMSLFKFEMSAEYLNRIENEFPVFWEFFPILEIKSAAETFKRFLTQKGAPDEVLVTLLSKMYRQLGIVFPTYADEVEKWLSYGKFPPPIPTSFVREWYQELLREHSEARWPEYGCKRLHNWMSSQTDVVIDIYPEADYRYSVAWLPVFAAAVASGKTSFETVFEHKPGAVFFLRQVRDFDSRWFKAIFQCSLLRYISKNKKD
;
A
#
# COMPACT_ATOMS: atom_id res chain seq x y z
N MET A 1 13.90 -7.53 68.71
CA MET A 1 12.96 -7.33 67.59
C MET A 1 13.63 -6.87 66.29
N VAL A 2 14.81 -6.24 66.31
CA VAL A 2 15.51 -5.70 65.10
C VAL A 2 16.25 -6.77 64.25
N GLN A 3 16.56 -7.96 64.79
CA GLN A 3 17.33 -8.97 64.05
C GLN A 3 16.52 -9.79 63.03
N SER A 4 15.19 -9.89 63.19
CA SER A 4 14.35 -10.67 62.28
C SER A 4 13.98 -9.90 60.99
N GLU A 5 13.94 -8.56 61.06
CA GLU A 5 13.62 -7.68 59.91
C GLU A 5 14.73 -7.65 58.86
N CYS A 6 16.00 -7.80 59.26
CA CYS A 6 17.15 -7.74 58.34
C CYS A 6 17.35 -9.03 57.51
N ILE A 7 16.74 -10.15 57.92
CA ILE A 7 16.96 -11.49 57.36
C ILE A 7 16.02 -11.80 56.18
N SER A 8 14.88 -11.10 56.04
CA SER A 8 13.90 -11.37 54.97
C SER A 8 14.25 -10.67 53.65
N TRP A 9 14.66 -9.39 53.67
CA TRP A 9 15.00 -8.60 52.46
C TRP A 9 16.27 -9.09 51.75
N THR A 10 17.23 -9.58 52.53
CA THR A 10 18.46 -10.21 52.01
C THR A 10 18.15 -11.48 51.22
N LYS A 11 17.10 -12.24 51.57
CA LYS A 11 16.73 -13.47 50.88
C LYS A 11 16.11 -13.22 49.49
N CYS A 12 15.14 -12.32 49.35
CA CYS A 12 14.56 -11.97 48.04
C CYS A 12 15.62 -11.40 47.07
N THR A 13 16.47 -10.51 47.56
CA THR A 13 17.55 -9.93 46.76
C THR A 13 18.58 -10.99 46.35
N SER A 14 18.92 -11.93 47.24
CA SER A 14 19.81 -13.05 46.93
C SER A 14 19.22 -14.00 45.90
N TRP A 15 17.91 -14.29 45.99
CA TRP A 15 17.21 -15.15 45.03
C TRP A 15 17.24 -14.53 43.64
N LEU A 16 16.92 -13.25 43.52
CA LEU A 16 16.96 -12.53 42.24
C LEU A 16 18.38 -12.50 41.63
N THR A 17 19.40 -12.26 42.46
CA THR A 17 20.80 -12.27 42.02
C THR A 17 21.22 -13.65 41.49
N ASN A 18 20.81 -14.72 42.17
CA ASN A 18 21.05 -16.10 41.74
C ASN A 18 20.25 -16.45 40.47
N PHE A 19 19.00 -16.03 40.40
CA PHE A 19 18.12 -16.25 39.26
C PHE A 19 18.67 -15.61 37.98
N LEU A 20 19.17 -14.36 38.09
CA LEU A 20 19.79 -13.63 36.98
C LEU A 20 21.17 -14.19 36.62
N SER A 21 22.00 -14.54 37.60
CA SER A 21 23.36 -15.05 37.35
C SER A 21 23.35 -16.39 36.61
N ARG A 22 22.39 -17.28 36.91
CA ARG A 22 22.14 -18.52 36.14
C ARG A 22 21.86 -18.26 34.66
N ARG A 23 21.36 -17.07 34.32
CA ARG A 23 21.05 -16.62 32.96
C ARG A 23 22.13 -15.72 32.37
N GLY A 24 23.30 -15.62 33.04
CA GLY A 24 24.41 -14.77 32.60
C GLY A 24 24.16 -13.27 32.77
N LEU A 25 23.14 -12.87 33.54
CA LEU A 25 22.75 -11.49 33.76
C LEU A 25 23.26 -10.98 35.12
N ARG A 26 23.77 -9.75 35.16
CA ARG A 26 24.16 -9.06 36.40
C ARG A 26 23.03 -8.22 36.98
N GLN A 27 22.12 -7.77 36.13
CA GLN A 27 20.95 -6.97 36.44
C GLN A 27 19.86 -7.30 35.41
N PRO A 28 18.58 -7.04 35.70
CA PRO A 28 17.53 -7.14 34.70
C PRO A 28 17.82 -6.20 33.51
N ASP A 29 17.31 -6.57 32.34
CA ASP A 29 17.61 -5.93 31.05
C ASP A 29 16.35 -5.45 30.31
N GLY A 30 15.19 -5.44 30.98
CA GLY A 30 13.97 -4.85 30.43
C GLY A 30 13.20 -5.76 29.46
N ARG A 31 13.64 -7.00 29.24
CA ARG A 31 12.87 -7.98 28.45
C ARG A 31 11.56 -8.37 29.19
N PRO A 32 10.51 -8.79 28.48
CA PRO A 32 9.29 -9.29 29.10
C PRO A 32 9.56 -10.41 30.13
N LEU A 33 8.77 -10.48 31.20
CA LEU A 33 9.06 -11.39 32.31
C LEU A 33 9.04 -12.88 31.88
N TYR A 34 8.16 -13.27 30.96
CA TYR A 34 8.11 -14.64 30.43
C TYR A 34 9.41 -15.06 29.71
N GLU A 35 10.17 -14.12 29.13
CA GLU A 35 11.45 -14.39 28.43
C GLU A 35 12.60 -14.73 29.39
N TYR A 36 12.41 -14.54 30.70
CA TYR A 36 13.36 -15.08 31.67
C TYR A 36 13.20 -16.59 31.85
N GLN A 37 12.12 -17.23 31.36
CA GLN A 37 11.98 -18.69 31.34
C GLN A 37 12.32 -19.34 32.70
N ALA A 38 11.56 -19.01 33.75
CA ALA A 38 11.79 -19.61 35.08
C ALA A 38 11.58 -21.13 35.02
N THR A 39 12.47 -21.92 35.61
CA THR A 39 12.25 -23.38 35.69
C THR A 39 11.15 -23.71 36.70
N ASN A 40 10.58 -24.92 36.61
CA ASN A 40 9.58 -25.35 37.60
C ASN A 40 10.15 -25.38 39.03
N GLU A 41 11.43 -25.75 39.18
CA GLU A 41 12.13 -25.69 40.47
C GLU A 41 12.23 -24.26 41.00
N GLU A 42 12.67 -23.31 40.15
CA GLU A 42 12.76 -21.89 40.51
C GLU A 42 11.40 -21.28 40.87
N TYR A 43 10.33 -21.68 40.17
CA TYR A 43 8.97 -21.27 40.48
C TYR A 43 8.52 -21.79 41.86
N VAL A 44 8.80 -23.06 42.17
CA VAL A 44 8.49 -23.65 43.48
C VAL A 44 9.29 -22.97 44.59
N ASP A 45 10.58 -22.73 44.38
CA ASP A 45 11.46 -22.03 45.32
C ASP A 45 10.97 -20.61 45.59
N LEU A 46 10.61 -19.87 44.53
CA LEU A 46 10.06 -18.51 44.64
C LEU A 46 8.74 -18.51 45.41
N THR A 47 7.88 -19.49 45.16
CA THR A 47 6.60 -19.64 45.87
C THR A 47 6.83 -19.85 47.38
N GLN A 48 7.77 -20.71 47.76
CA GLN A 48 8.10 -20.97 49.16
C GLN A 48 8.74 -19.73 49.82
N LEU A 49 9.62 -19.04 49.11
CA LEU A 49 10.25 -17.81 49.57
C LEU A 49 9.21 -16.72 49.87
N LEU A 50 8.30 -16.46 48.93
CA LEU A 50 7.25 -15.45 49.11
C LEU A 50 6.29 -15.83 50.23
N ARG A 51 5.92 -17.10 50.38
CA ARG A 51 5.13 -17.61 51.53
C ARG A 51 5.82 -17.34 52.87
N ALA A 52 7.13 -17.56 52.95
CA ALA A 52 7.88 -17.35 54.19
C ALA A 52 8.03 -15.87 54.54
N VAL A 53 8.31 -15.00 53.55
CA VAL A 53 8.50 -13.57 53.76
C VAL A 53 7.18 -12.87 54.12
N SER A 54 6.08 -13.29 53.48
CA SER A 54 4.76 -12.68 53.66
C SER A 54 4.10 -12.92 55.03
N GLN A 55 4.71 -13.73 55.89
CA GLN A 55 4.29 -13.96 57.29
C GLN A 55 4.98 -13.00 58.30
N THR A 56 5.86 -12.11 57.85
CA THR A 56 6.65 -11.16 58.67
C THR A 56 6.46 -9.72 58.18
N THR A 57 6.57 -8.73 59.09
CA THR A 57 6.12 -7.31 58.99
C THR A 57 6.45 -6.50 57.70
N ASN A 58 5.64 -5.43 57.51
CA ASN A 58 5.72 -4.26 56.60
C ASN A 58 6.56 -4.39 55.31
N ILE A 59 5.99 -5.12 54.34
CA ILE A 59 6.65 -5.54 53.10
C ILE A 59 6.53 -4.50 51.96
N VAL A 60 5.66 -3.51 52.12
CA VAL A 60 5.20 -2.57 51.08
C VAL A 60 6.36 -1.76 50.48
N ASP A 61 7.42 -1.53 51.24
CA ASP A 61 8.58 -0.71 50.83
C ASP A 61 9.81 -1.51 50.40
N ASP A 62 9.79 -2.84 50.37
CA ASP A 62 10.96 -3.60 49.93
C ASP A 62 11.02 -3.78 48.40
N LYS A 63 12.11 -3.33 47.78
CA LYS A 63 12.32 -3.48 46.34
C LYS A 63 12.54 -4.95 45.96
N GLY A 64 13.25 -5.73 46.78
CA GLY A 64 13.52 -7.14 46.51
C GLY A 64 12.26 -8.00 46.48
N TYR A 65 11.39 -7.82 47.47
CA TYR A 65 10.09 -8.46 47.54
C TYR A 65 9.20 -8.03 46.38
N ALA A 66 9.09 -6.73 46.10
CA ALA A 66 8.25 -6.23 45.03
C ALA A 66 8.61 -6.87 43.68
N SER A 67 9.91 -6.98 43.37
CA SER A 67 10.41 -7.66 42.18
C SER A 67 10.09 -9.15 42.14
N CYS A 68 10.24 -9.86 43.26
CA CYS A 68 9.91 -11.28 43.37
C CYS A 68 8.40 -11.52 43.22
N PHE A 69 7.57 -10.66 43.81
CA PHE A 69 6.12 -10.77 43.80
C PHE A 69 5.54 -10.62 42.40
N VAL A 70 5.95 -9.57 41.65
CA VAL A 70 5.46 -9.37 40.27
C VAL A 70 5.93 -10.48 39.33
N PHE A 71 7.15 -10.99 39.54
CA PHE A 71 7.67 -12.12 38.76
C PHE A 71 6.89 -13.41 39.05
N PHE A 72 6.61 -13.69 40.32
CA PHE A 72 5.77 -14.82 40.73
C PHE A 72 4.36 -14.74 40.14
N CYS A 73 3.72 -13.57 40.19
CA CYS A 73 2.36 -13.42 39.67
C CYS A 73 2.30 -13.68 38.16
N SER A 74 3.32 -13.22 37.42
CA SER A 74 3.44 -13.45 35.97
C SER A 74 3.63 -14.94 35.67
N GLU A 75 4.53 -15.63 36.38
CA GLU A 75 4.72 -17.08 36.24
C GLU A 75 3.50 -17.90 36.72
N TRP A 76 2.75 -17.41 37.71
CA TRP A 76 1.50 -18.05 38.14
C TRP A 76 0.45 -18.02 37.02
N TYR A 77 0.26 -16.88 36.35
CA TYR A 77 -0.64 -16.79 35.19
C TYR A 77 -0.23 -17.75 34.08
N ARG A 78 1.07 -17.88 33.85
CA ARG A 78 1.64 -18.79 32.85
C ARG A 78 1.39 -20.27 33.18
N ARG A 79 1.60 -20.69 34.44
CA ARG A 79 1.70 -22.11 34.84
C ARG A 79 0.44 -22.67 35.49
N ASP A 80 -0.30 -21.86 36.24
CA ASP A 80 -1.36 -22.31 37.15
C ASP A 80 -2.76 -21.79 36.80
N TYR A 81 -2.90 -20.88 35.84
CA TYR A 81 -4.19 -20.29 35.49
C TYR A 81 -5.11 -21.26 34.72
N GLU A 82 -6.36 -21.37 35.18
CA GLU A 82 -7.41 -22.24 34.62
C GLU A 82 -8.71 -21.46 34.37
N ARG A 83 -9.63 -22.03 33.58
CA ARG A 83 -10.88 -21.37 33.15
C ARG A 83 -11.76 -20.88 34.30
N ASN A 84 -11.68 -21.55 35.45
CA ASN A 84 -12.46 -21.24 36.66
C ASN A 84 -11.80 -20.19 37.58
N CYS A 85 -10.56 -19.75 37.31
CA CYS A 85 -9.86 -18.79 38.16
C CYS A 85 -10.42 -17.35 38.09
N GLY A 86 -11.11 -16.99 37.00
CA GLY A 86 -11.64 -15.64 36.79
C GLY A 86 -10.54 -14.57 36.59
N TRP A 87 -10.91 -13.29 36.67
CA TRP A 87 -9.98 -12.15 36.54
C TRP A 87 -9.82 -11.43 37.88
N THR A 88 -9.21 -12.10 38.86
CA THR A 88 -9.11 -11.61 40.25
C THR A 88 -7.77 -11.99 40.90
N TRP A 89 -7.40 -11.32 41.99
CA TRP A 89 -6.20 -11.64 42.77
C TRP A 89 -6.37 -12.85 43.72
N GLU A 90 -7.61 -13.29 43.94
CA GLU A 90 -7.95 -14.28 44.96
C GLU A 90 -7.26 -15.64 44.76
N PRO A 91 -7.12 -16.18 43.53
CA PRO A 91 -6.37 -17.42 43.28
C PRO A 91 -4.86 -17.28 43.60
N ILE A 92 -4.27 -16.12 43.31
CA ILE A 92 -2.87 -15.81 43.60
C ILE A 92 -2.66 -15.77 45.13
N TYR A 93 -3.56 -15.10 45.85
CA TYR A 93 -3.56 -15.05 47.32
C TYR A 93 -3.70 -16.43 47.94
N LYS A 94 -4.61 -17.26 47.42
CA LYS A 94 -4.77 -18.64 47.87
C LYS A 94 -3.50 -19.47 47.67
N LYS A 95 -2.75 -19.23 46.58
CA LYS A 95 -1.46 -19.88 46.33
C LYS A 95 -0.37 -19.40 47.29
N LEU A 96 -0.31 -18.11 47.60
CA LEU A 96 0.70 -17.55 48.53
C LEU A 96 0.32 -17.65 50.01
N GLY A 97 -0.93 -17.98 50.32
CA GLY A 97 -1.44 -17.98 51.70
C GLY A 97 -1.51 -16.60 52.33
N THR A 98 -1.49 -15.53 51.52
CA THR A 98 -1.49 -14.13 51.99
C THR A 98 -2.35 -13.24 51.11
N SER A 99 -2.94 -12.20 51.70
CA SER A 99 -3.79 -11.22 51.03
C SER A 99 -3.17 -9.84 51.12
N LEU A 100 -3.04 -9.15 49.98
CA LEU A 100 -2.58 -7.76 49.92
C LEU A 100 -3.78 -6.84 49.65
N THR A 101 -3.77 -5.67 50.25
CA THR A 101 -4.76 -4.62 50.00
C THR A 101 -4.46 -3.89 48.68
N ALA A 102 -5.48 -3.23 48.12
CA ALA A 102 -5.32 -2.44 46.89
C ALA A 102 -4.25 -1.33 47.02
N THR A 103 -4.09 -0.74 48.21
CA THR A 103 -3.08 0.30 48.50
C THR A 103 -1.66 -0.26 48.47
N GLU A 104 -1.47 -1.48 48.97
CA GLU A 104 -0.18 -2.17 48.96
C GLU A 104 0.19 -2.57 47.53
N LEU A 105 -0.75 -3.13 46.76
CA LEU A 105 -0.54 -3.45 45.34
C LEU A 105 -0.15 -2.21 44.53
N ARG A 106 -0.74 -1.04 44.84
CA ARG A 106 -0.42 0.23 44.17
C ARG A 106 1.05 0.66 44.37
N HIS A 107 1.71 0.21 45.43
CA HIS A 107 3.13 0.46 45.67
C HIS A 107 4.01 -0.69 45.16
N ILE A 108 3.63 -1.94 45.45
CA ILE A 108 4.42 -3.14 45.14
C ILE A 108 4.56 -3.36 43.64
N VAL A 109 3.46 -3.28 42.87
CA VAL A 109 3.50 -3.62 41.43
C VAL A 109 4.38 -2.66 40.63
N PRO A 110 4.22 -1.32 40.73
CA PRO A 110 5.12 -0.39 40.04
C PRO A 110 6.58 -0.50 40.48
N LYS A 111 6.83 -0.72 41.78
CA LYS A 111 8.19 -0.84 42.32
C LYS A 111 8.91 -2.08 41.76
N GLY A 112 8.20 -3.19 41.60
CA GLY A 112 8.74 -4.39 40.93
C GLY A 112 8.91 -4.17 39.43
N MET A 113 7.86 -3.73 38.74
CA MET A 113 7.83 -3.61 37.28
C MET A 113 8.74 -2.49 36.76
N GLU A 114 8.47 -1.23 37.12
CA GLU A 114 9.16 -0.07 36.56
C GLU A 114 10.56 0.09 37.15
N SER A 115 10.70 -0.06 38.48
CA SER A 115 11.96 0.29 39.16
C SER A 115 13.01 -0.83 39.16
N TYR A 116 12.61 -2.09 39.05
CA TYR A 116 13.55 -3.23 39.00
C TYR A 116 13.58 -3.87 37.61
N TRP A 117 12.45 -4.40 37.14
CA TRP A 117 12.41 -5.09 35.86
C TRP A 117 12.48 -4.15 34.65
N MET A 118 12.34 -2.84 34.84
CA MET A 118 12.36 -1.82 33.79
C MET A 118 11.25 -2.03 32.75
N ARG A 119 10.08 -2.48 33.22
CA ARG A 119 8.90 -2.79 32.41
C ARG A 119 7.76 -1.80 32.70
N PRO A 120 7.04 -1.31 31.66
CA PRO A 120 5.92 -0.39 31.84
C PRO A 120 4.70 -1.09 32.45
N ILE A 121 3.80 -0.30 33.05
CA ILE A 121 2.49 -0.78 33.54
C ILE A 121 1.42 -0.48 32.49
N ARG A 122 0.54 -1.44 32.24
CA ARG A 122 -0.63 -1.28 31.35
C ARG A 122 -1.78 -0.56 32.07
N PHE A 123 -2.70 0.04 31.29
CA PHE A 123 -3.86 0.77 31.80
C PHE A 123 -5.17 0.23 31.19
N TYR A 124 -6.26 0.31 31.93
CA TYR A 124 -7.62 0.12 31.40
C TYR A 124 -8.07 1.34 30.61
N GLU A 125 -9.13 1.22 29.81
CA GLU A 125 -9.79 2.36 29.13
C GLU A 125 -10.20 3.46 30.11
N SER A 126 -10.53 3.10 31.35
CA SER A 126 -10.90 4.03 32.42
C SER A 126 -9.72 4.77 33.06
N ASP A 127 -8.52 4.68 32.47
CA ASP A 127 -7.30 5.32 32.95
C ASP A 127 -6.77 4.82 34.31
N ARG A 128 -7.26 3.64 34.74
CA ARG A 128 -6.80 2.96 35.96
C ARG A 128 -5.68 2.00 35.58
N ARG A 129 -4.62 1.95 36.41
CA ARG A 129 -3.53 0.98 36.24
C ARG A 129 -4.10 -0.44 36.22
N ASN A 130 -3.88 -1.15 35.13
CA ASN A 130 -4.29 -2.53 34.92
C ASN A 130 -3.20 -3.48 35.42
N PHE A 131 -3.08 -3.61 36.75
CA PHE A 131 -2.04 -4.46 37.34
C PHE A 131 -2.19 -5.94 36.96
N LEU A 132 -3.41 -6.48 36.98
CA LEU A 132 -3.67 -7.87 36.61
C LEU A 132 -3.33 -8.11 35.12
N GLY A 133 -3.79 -7.24 34.22
CA GLY A 133 -3.47 -7.34 32.79
C GLY A 133 -1.99 -7.13 32.50
N THR A 134 -1.31 -6.27 33.25
CA THR A 134 0.16 -6.14 33.18
C THR A 134 0.83 -7.48 33.47
N LEU A 135 0.56 -8.07 34.63
CA LEU A 135 1.19 -9.32 35.07
C LEU A 135 0.78 -10.52 34.21
N PHE A 136 -0.46 -10.55 33.73
CA PHE A 136 -0.92 -11.54 32.75
C PHE A 136 -0.12 -11.44 31.45
N SER A 137 -0.01 -10.24 30.86
CA SER A 137 0.73 -10.03 29.60
C SER A 137 2.23 -10.35 29.74
N GLU A 138 2.81 -10.05 30.91
CA GLU A 138 4.20 -10.35 31.24
C GLU A 138 4.42 -11.83 31.57
N GLY A 139 3.36 -12.57 31.91
CA GLY A 139 3.38 -14.03 32.08
C GLY A 139 3.22 -14.83 30.78
N GLY A 140 2.63 -14.24 29.73
CA GLY A 140 2.35 -14.93 28.47
C GLY A 140 1.05 -15.75 28.49
N LEU A 141 0.86 -16.65 27.51
CA LEU A 141 -0.38 -17.45 27.42
C LEU A 141 -0.43 -18.54 28.50
N PRO A 142 -1.56 -18.70 29.22
CA PRO A 142 -1.73 -19.77 30.21
C PRO A 142 -1.60 -21.18 29.63
N PHE A 143 -0.60 -21.93 30.09
CA PHE A 143 -0.27 -23.25 29.54
C PHE A 143 -1.36 -24.31 29.76
N ARG A 144 -2.06 -24.29 30.90
CA ARG A 144 -3.10 -25.28 31.21
C ARG A 144 -4.31 -25.18 30.28
N LEU A 145 -4.64 -23.98 29.81
CA LEU A 145 -5.72 -23.75 28.85
C LEU A 145 -5.39 -24.28 27.44
N LEU A 146 -4.12 -24.55 27.14
CA LEU A 146 -3.67 -25.12 25.87
C LEU A 146 -3.69 -26.66 25.85
N LYS A 147 -3.70 -27.32 27.02
CA LYS A 147 -3.68 -28.79 27.16
C LYS A 147 -5.05 -29.46 27.02
N GLU A 148 -6.15 -28.70 27.06
CA GLU A 148 -7.49 -29.26 26.91
C GLU A 148 -7.67 -29.83 25.48
N SER A 149 -8.14 -31.07 25.38
CA SER A 149 -8.14 -31.91 24.17
C SER A 149 -9.02 -31.44 22.98
N ASP A 150 -9.64 -30.27 23.10
CA ASP A 150 -10.48 -29.59 22.10
C ASP A 150 -10.08 -28.10 21.99
N SER A 151 -8.78 -27.82 21.85
CA SER A 151 -8.29 -26.44 22.03
C SER A 151 -8.90 -25.47 20.99
N SER A 152 -9.84 -24.64 21.45
CA SER A 152 -10.40 -23.53 20.70
C SER A 152 -9.30 -22.56 20.23
N PHE A 153 -8.16 -22.52 20.94
CA PHE A 153 -6.97 -21.77 20.58
C PHE A 153 -6.36 -22.19 19.23
N GLN A 154 -6.18 -23.48 18.97
CA GLN A 154 -5.63 -23.92 17.69
C GLN A 154 -6.55 -23.52 16.54
N THR A 155 -7.86 -23.65 16.72
CA THR A 155 -8.87 -23.21 15.74
C THR A 155 -8.83 -21.70 15.51
N VAL A 156 -8.67 -20.91 16.57
CA VAL A 156 -8.56 -19.44 16.49
C VAL A 156 -7.29 -19.04 15.73
N PHE A 157 -6.12 -19.58 16.09
CA PHE A 157 -4.87 -19.29 15.39
C PHE A 157 -4.90 -19.75 13.93
N SER A 158 -5.43 -20.93 13.62
CA SER A 158 -5.58 -21.38 12.23
C SER A 158 -6.48 -20.45 11.42
N ARG A 159 -7.61 -19.98 11.97
CA ARG A 159 -8.47 -19.00 11.28
C ARG A 159 -7.79 -17.66 11.08
N ILE A 160 -7.05 -17.18 12.09
CA ILE A 160 -6.29 -15.94 12.01
C ILE A 160 -5.27 -16.04 10.87
N LEU A 161 -4.46 -17.10 10.86
CA LEU A 161 -3.43 -17.32 9.84
C LEU A 161 -4.04 -17.49 8.43
N ASN A 162 -5.18 -18.17 8.29
CA ASN A 162 -5.88 -18.34 7.01
C ASN A 162 -6.47 -17.02 6.46
N GLN A 163 -6.91 -16.12 7.33
CA GLN A 163 -7.54 -14.85 6.92
C GLN A 163 -6.56 -13.67 6.90
N TYR A 164 -5.35 -13.86 7.41
CA TYR A 164 -4.34 -12.81 7.58
C TYR A 164 -4.06 -12.05 6.28
N GLU A 165 -3.83 -12.76 5.18
CA GLU A 165 -3.53 -12.14 3.88
C GLU A 165 -4.78 -11.47 3.27
N GLN A 166 -5.96 -12.08 3.40
CA GLN A 166 -7.21 -11.49 2.93
C GLN A 166 -7.55 -10.19 3.67
N ALA A 167 -7.29 -10.16 4.98
CA ALA A 167 -7.47 -8.99 5.82
C ALA A 167 -6.49 -7.87 5.46
N GLN A 168 -5.20 -8.17 5.27
CA GLN A 168 -4.21 -7.18 4.85
C GLN A 168 -4.51 -6.56 3.48
N ILE A 169 -4.89 -7.39 2.49
CA ILE A 169 -5.24 -6.91 1.15
C ILE A 169 -6.52 -6.06 1.17
N ALA A 170 -7.44 -6.35 2.09
CA ALA A 170 -8.66 -5.57 2.31
C ALA A 170 -8.46 -4.36 3.24
N GLY A 171 -7.25 -4.12 3.75
CA GLY A 171 -6.93 -2.97 4.60
C GLY A 171 -7.33 -3.10 6.08
N PHE A 172 -7.63 -4.31 6.57
CA PHE A 172 -7.90 -4.55 7.99
C PHE A 172 -6.60 -4.76 8.78
N SER A 173 -6.49 -4.11 9.94
CA SER A 173 -5.37 -4.34 10.86
C SER A 173 -5.44 -5.73 11.51
N MET A 174 -4.27 -6.27 11.87
CA MET A 174 -4.17 -7.59 12.50
C MET A 174 -4.97 -7.66 13.81
N LEU A 175 -4.87 -6.62 14.65
CA LEU A 175 -5.66 -6.48 15.86
C LEU A 175 -7.17 -6.58 15.61
N SER A 176 -7.66 -5.97 14.53
CA SER A 176 -9.08 -6.00 14.15
C SER A 176 -9.54 -7.40 13.74
N LEU A 177 -8.70 -8.09 12.96
CA LEU A 177 -8.95 -9.48 12.55
C LEU A 177 -8.99 -10.42 13.76
N VAL A 178 -7.98 -10.34 14.62
CA VAL A 178 -7.86 -11.18 15.81
C VAL A 178 -9.03 -10.94 16.76
N ARG A 179 -9.41 -9.67 17.00
CA ARG A 179 -10.57 -9.32 17.82
C ARG A 179 -11.85 -9.95 17.27
N ASN A 180 -12.12 -9.79 15.98
CA ASN A 180 -13.32 -10.34 15.35
C ASN A 180 -13.40 -11.88 15.48
N ILE A 181 -12.27 -12.56 15.30
CA ILE A 181 -12.19 -14.02 15.42
C ILE A 181 -12.38 -14.46 16.88
N ILE A 182 -11.77 -13.76 17.84
CA ILE A 182 -11.89 -14.06 19.27
C ILE A 182 -13.32 -13.82 19.78
N GLU A 183 -13.95 -12.70 19.42
CA GLU A 183 -15.34 -12.37 19.79
C GLU A 183 -16.34 -13.43 19.30
N ARG A 184 -16.03 -14.09 18.18
CA ARG A 184 -16.85 -15.17 17.59
C ARG A 184 -16.40 -16.57 18.02
N SER A 185 -15.47 -16.67 18.96
CA SER A 185 -14.93 -17.93 19.47
C SER A 185 -15.52 -18.30 20.84
N SER A 186 -15.28 -19.53 21.28
CA SER A 186 -15.69 -20.02 22.61
C SER A 186 -14.65 -19.75 23.73
N LEU A 187 -13.73 -18.81 23.50
CA LEU A 187 -12.68 -18.47 24.48
C LEU A 187 -13.25 -17.78 25.73
N PRO A 188 -12.62 -17.95 26.91
CA PRO A 188 -13.01 -17.23 28.13
C PRO A 188 -12.95 -15.71 27.95
N ALA A 189 -13.78 -14.96 28.68
CA ALA A 189 -13.89 -13.49 28.59
C ALA A 189 -12.56 -12.75 28.76
N VAL A 190 -11.62 -13.32 29.53
CA VAL A 190 -10.26 -12.79 29.71
C VAL A 190 -9.48 -12.65 28.39
N PHE A 191 -9.81 -13.44 27.36
CA PHE A 191 -9.16 -13.35 26.05
C PHE A 191 -9.79 -12.30 25.12
N ILE A 192 -10.96 -11.77 25.47
CA ILE A 192 -11.63 -10.68 24.76
C ILE A 192 -11.00 -9.32 25.15
N GLU A 193 -10.44 -9.23 26.37
CA GLU A 193 -9.72 -8.04 26.83
C GLU A 193 -8.59 -7.66 25.86
N ASP A 194 -8.43 -6.35 25.65
CA ASP A 194 -7.49 -5.77 24.67
C ASP A 194 -6.06 -6.33 24.84
N THR A 195 -5.62 -6.55 26.08
CA THR A 195 -4.28 -7.10 26.39
C THR A 195 -4.06 -8.51 25.84
N SER A 196 -5.11 -9.33 25.80
CA SER A 196 -5.04 -10.70 25.30
C SER A 196 -5.11 -10.73 23.78
N VAL A 197 -5.91 -9.84 23.19
CA VAL A 197 -5.99 -9.64 21.73
C VAL A 197 -4.64 -9.19 21.17
N GLU A 198 -3.96 -8.25 21.84
CA GLU A 198 -2.61 -7.80 21.46
C GLU A 198 -1.59 -8.94 21.53
N LEU A 199 -1.60 -9.74 22.60
CA LEU A 199 -0.69 -10.87 22.77
C LEU A 199 -0.89 -11.92 21.67
N ILE A 200 -2.14 -12.26 21.36
CA ILE A 200 -2.48 -13.24 20.31
C ILE A 200 -2.10 -12.71 18.92
N SER A 201 -2.30 -11.41 18.66
CA SER A 201 -1.85 -10.74 17.43
C SER A 201 -0.34 -10.85 17.23
N HIS A 202 0.44 -10.44 18.25
CA HIS A 202 1.90 -10.54 18.23
C HIS A 202 2.38 -11.98 18.03
N MET A 203 1.70 -12.96 18.61
CA MET A 203 2.04 -14.37 18.43
C MET A 203 1.80 -14.86 17.01
N ALA A 204 0.66 -14.51 16.40
CA ALA A 204 0.34 -14.90 15.03
C ALA A 204 1.29 -14.24 14.02
N GLU A 205 1.68 -12.99 14.26
CA GLU A 205 2.73 -12.31 13.49
C GLU A 205 4.08 -13.00 13.64
N LYS A 206 4.50 -13.33 14.87
CA LYS A 206 5.74 -14.07 15.12
C LYS A 206 5.76 -15.44 14.47
N LEU A 207 4.64 -16.17 14.48
CA LEU A 207 4.54 -17.46 13.78
C LEU A 207 4.71 -17.28 12.26
N SER A 208 4.07 -16.28 11.68
CA SER A 208 4.19 -15.95 10.26
C SER A 208 5.61 -15.52 9.90
N SER A 209 6.25 -14.71 10.74
CA SER A 209 7.62 -14.26 10.53
C SER A 209 8.61 -15.41 10.63
N LEU A 210 8.47 -16.33 11.60
CA LEU A 210 9.31 -17.54 11.69
C LEU A 210 9.20 -18.42 10.44
N VAL A 211 7.99 -18.68 9.93
CA VAL A 211 7.81 -19.46 8.69
C VAL A 211 8.52 -18.79 7.51
N LEU A 212 8.38 -17.47 7.37
CA LEU A 212 9.01 -16.70 6.30
C LEU A 212 10.53 -16.53 6.47
N MET A 213 11.02 -16.41 7.70
CA MET A 213 12.43 -16.19 8.03
C MET A 213 13.24 -17.48 7.86
N TYR A 214 12.70 -18.61 8.31
CA TYR A 214 13.39 -19.91 8.33
C TYR A 214 12.97 -20.84 7.18
N ASN A 215 12.08 -20.39 6.29
CA ASN A 215 11.57 -21.14 5.14
C ASN A 215 11.04 -22.54 5.51
N LEU A 216 10.22 -22.61 6.57
CA LEU A 216 9.68 -23.84 7.15
C LEU A 216 8.57 -24.48 6.30
N SER A 217 8.44 -24.05 5.04
CA SER A 217 7.35 -24.40 4.13
C SER A 217 7.38 -25.88 3.75
N ASP A 218 8.57 -26.48 3.66
CA ASP A 218 8.77 -27.83 3.13
C ASP A 218 9.09 -28.88 4.21
N ASP A 219 9.18 -28.45 5.47
CA ASP A 219 9.53 -29.33 6.58
C ASP A 219 8.28 -29.98 7.19
N SER A 220 8.31 -31.30 7.28
CA SER A 220 7.25 -32.07 7.95
C SER A 220 7.23 -31.81 9.46
N GLU A 221 8.36 -31.46 10.09
CA GLU A 221 8.44 -31.10 11.52
C GLU A 221 9.12 -29.74 11.70
N PRO A 222 8.39 -28.62 11.49
CA PRO A 222 8.98 -27.28 11.49
C PRO A 222 9.62 -26.90 12.82
N VAL A 223 9.11 -27.42 13.95
CA VAL A 223 9.73 -27.20 15.27
C VAL A 223 11.08 -27.92 15.39
N ALA A 224 11.20 -29.16 14.91
CA ALA A 224 12.47 -29.89 14.97
C ALA A 224 13.53 -29.22 14.08
N GLN A 225 13.10 -28.70 12.94
CA GLN A 225 13.96 -27.90 12.08
C GLN A 225 14.37 -26.60 12.79
N LEU A 226 13.44 -25.87 13.42
CA LEU A 226 13.77 -24.68 14.22
C LEU A 226 14.66 -25.01 15.42
N ASP A 227 14.52 -26.17 16.07
CA ASP A 227 15.42 -26.63 17.14
C ASP A 227 16.85 -26.83 16.65
N LYS A 228 16.99 -27.38 15.45
CA LYS A 228 18.28 -27.57 14.81
C LYS A 228 18.87 -26.23 14.33
N THR A 229 18.02 -25.36 13.80
CA THR A 229 18.42 -24.17 13.05
C THR A 229 18.32 -22.87 13.86
N HIS A 230 17.76 -22.88 15.07
CA HIS A 230 17.75 -21.81 16.07
C HIS A 230 17.52 -22.35 17.51
N PRO A 231 18.44 -23.13 18.11
CA PRO A 231 18.20 -23.90 19.35
C PRO A 231 17.56 -23.19 20.55
N LYS A 232 17.64 -21.86 20.63
CA LYS A 232 17.02 -21.05 21.69
C LYS A 232 15.81 -20.22 21.22
N TRP A 233 15.23 -20.51 20.05
CA TRP A 233 14.07 -19.75 19.51
C TRP A 233 12.87 -19.80 20.45
N ARG A 234 12.81 -20.89 21.23
CA ARG A 234 11.85 -21.13 22.28
C ARG A 234 11.87 -20.06 23.38
N ASP A 235 13.02 -19.43 23.62
CA ASP A 235 13.18 -18.39 24.65
C ASP A 235 12.41 -17.10 24.29
N GLU A 236 12.17 -16.88 22.99
CA GLU A 236 11.52 -15.69 22.43
C GLU A 236 10.00 -15.85 22.31
N PHE A 237 9.45 -17.03 22.63
CA PHE A 237 8.03 -17.33 22.50
C PHE A 237 7.32 -17.24 23.87
N PRO A 238 6.13 -16.61 23.96
CA PRO A 238 5.42 -16.37 25.22
C PRO A 238 4.68 -17.62 25.77
N MET A 239 5.32 -18.80 25.72
CA MET A 239 4.80 -20.06 26.27
C MET A 239 5.94 -20.93 26.82
N PRO A 240 5.75 -21.68 27.92
CA PRO A 240 6.75 -22.62 28.40
C PRO A 240 6.82 -23.84 27.47
N LEU A 241 8.03 -24.24 27.08
CA LEU A 241 8.28 -25.29 26.09
C LEU A 241 9.07 -26.46 26.67
N ASP A 242 8.93 -26.64 27.98
CA ASP A 242 9.58 -27.64 28.82
C ASP A 242 8.95 -29.04 28.62
N ASP A 243 7.80 -29.14 27.94
CA ASP A 243 6.97 -30.35 27.77
C ASP A 243 6.78 -30.72 26.28
N GLU A 244 6.77 -32.03 25.97
CA GLU A 244 6.48 -32.63 24.65
C GLU A 244 5.15 -32.13 24.02
N THR A 245 4.20 -31.72 24.87
CA THR A 245 2.90 -31.17 24.47
C THR A 245 3.00 -29.80 23.80
N GLY A 246 3.89 -28.90 24.28
CA GLY A 246 4.08 -27.58 23.69
C GLY A 246 4.72 -27.64 22.30
N THR A 247 5.67 -28.56 22.12
CA THR A 247 6.29 -28.88 20.83
C THR A 247 5.27 -29.36 19.80
N ARG A 248 4.32 -30.23 20.19
CA ARG A 248 3.25 -30.70 19.30
C ARG A 248 2.31 -29.57 18.87
N PHE A 249 1.93 -28.69 19.80
CA PHE A 249 1.07 -27.54 19.51
C PHE A 249 1.72 -26.57 18.51
N LEU A 250 2.98 -26.19 18.74
CA LEU A 250 3.73 -25.32 17.84
C LEU A 250 3.94 -25.91 16.45
N ASN A 251 4.19 -27.23 16.35
CA ASN A 251 4.25 -27.93 15.06
C ASN A 251 2.92 -27.79 14.29
N GLY A 252 1.77 -27.87 14.97
CA GLY A 252 0.46 -27.65 14.36
C GLY A 252 0.27 -26.23 13.81
N LEU A 253 0.68 -25.22 14.58
CA LEU A 253 0.57 -23.81 14.17
C LEU A 253 1.50 -23.46 13.00
N LEU A 254 2.77 -23.85 13.09
CA LEU A 254 3.76 -23.58 12.04
C LEU A 254 3.43 -24.31 10.73
N ARG A 255 2.92 -25.55 10.78
CA ARG A 255 2.44 -26.25 9.58
C ARG A 255 1.28 -25.51 8.91
N THR A 256 0.33 -25.00 9.70
CA THR A 256 -0.81 -24.24 9.16
C THR A 256 -0.32 -22.98 8.45
N ALA A 257 0.57 -22.21 9.09
CA ALA A 257 1.19 -21.03 8.48
C ALA A 257 2.00 -21.37 7.21
N SER A 258 2.73 -22.49 7.19
CA SER A 258 3.49 -22.98 6.03
C SER A 258 2.63 -23.33 4.82
N ILE A 259 1.50 -24.02 5.02
CA ILE A 259 0.59 -24.43 3.94
C ILE A 259 -0.01 -23.21 3.24
N GLU A 260 -0.48 -22.23 4.01
CA GLU A 260 -1.11 -21.02 3.47
C GLU A 260 -0.11 -20.08 2.78
N THR A 261 1.20 -20.23 3.03
CA THR A 261 2.25 -19.43 2.39
C THR A 261 2.70 -20.00 1.02
N LYS A 262 2.42 -21.28 0.72
CA LYS A 262 2.81 -21.97 -0.55
C LYS A 262 2.18 -21.50 -1.86
N PRO A 263 0.93 -20.99 -1.95
CA PRO A 263 0.34 -20.64 -3.25
C PRO A 263 1.04 -19.49 -4.00
N ARG A 264 1.98 -18.79 -3.35
CA ARG A 264 2.68 -17.60 -3.87
C ARG A 264 3.70 -17.83 -5.00
N SER A 265 4.24 -19.05 -5.20
CA SER A 265 5.47 -19.21 -6.00
C SER A 265 5.32 -19.78 -7.42
N GLN A 266 4.17 -20.34 -7.83
CA GLN A 266 4.11 -21.18 -9.06
C GLN A 266 3.16 -20.72 -10.18
N LYS A 267 2.32 -19.68 -10.01
CA LYS A 267 1.26 -19.36 -11.00
C LYS A 267 1.53 -18.20 -11.98
N ASN A 268 2.59 -17.41 -11.84
CA ASN A 268 2.66 -16.08 -12.51
C ASN A 268 3.64 -16.03 -13.69
N LYS A 269 3.32 -16.72 -14.80
CA LYS A 269 4.14 -16.63 -16.05
C LYS A 269 3.46 -15.95 -17.24
N CYS A 270 2.15 -15.77 -17.24
CA CYS A 270 1.44 -15.15 -18.36
C CYS A 270 0.30 -14.23 -17.89
N THR A 271 -0.02 -13.25 -18.73
CA THR A 271 -1.20 -12.40 -18.56
C THR A 271 -2.46 -13.24 -18.80
N SER A 272 -3.40 -13.23 -17.88
CA SER A 272 -4.70 -13.90 -18.08
C SER A 272 -5.84 -13.17 -17.39
N CYS A 273 -7.02 -13.20 -18.02
CA CYS A 273 -8.26 -12.73 -17.43
C CYS A 273 -9.17 -13.93 -17.15
N GLN A 274 -9.63 -14.07 -15.91
CA GLN A 274 -10.64 -15.05 -15.54
C GLN A 274 -11.83 -14.34 -14.91
N PHE A 275 -13.04 -14.80 -15.25
CA PHE A 275 -14.27 -14.22 -14.75
C PHE A 275 -15.05 -15.27 -13.96
N PHE A 276 -15.61 -14.84 -12.84
CA PHE A 276 -16.38 -15.73 -11.99
C PHE A 276 -17.58 -15.04 -11.36
N TRP A 277 -18.56 -15.85 -10.98
CA TRP A 277 -19.77 -15.45 -10.31
C TRP A 277 -19.96 -16.28 -9.03
N THR A 278 -20.59 -15.71 -8.01
CA THR A 278 -20.89 -16.42 -6.76
C THR A 278 -22.31 -16.12 -6.30
N GLU A 279 -22.95 -17.09 -5.67
CA GLU A 279 -24.31 -16.94 -5.12
C GLU A 279 -24.39 -15.89 -4.00
N LYS A 280 -23.27 -15.64 -3.30
CA LYS A 280 -23.16 -14.60 -2.26
C LYS A 280 -23.23 -13.18 -2.82
N SER A 281 -22.95 -12.99 -4.10
CA SER A 281 -22.98 -11.69 -4.80
C SER A 281 -23.63 -11.85 -6.18
N PRO A 282 -24.97 -12.07 -6.25
CA PRO A 282 -25.65 -12.47 -7.48
C PRO A 282 -25.66 -11.38 -8.56
N ASP A 283 -25.54 -10.11 -8.16
CA ASP A 283 -25.62 -8.94 -9.03
C ASP A 283 -24.29 -8.51 -9.65
N GLN A 284 -23.22 -9.30 -9.50
CA GLN A 284 -21.89 -8.91 -9.97
C GLN A 284 -21.09 -10.10 -10.53
N ILE A 285 -20.44 -9.89 -11.68
CA ILE A 285 -19.34 -10.74 -12.15
C ILE A 285 -18.03 -10.15 -11.63
N ARG A 286 -17.16 -11.00 -11.10
CA ARG A 286 -15.83 -10.60 -10.62
C ARG A 286 -14.76 -11.04 -11.59
N ALA A 287 -13.71 -10.23 -11.69
CA ALA A 287 -12.54 -10.50 -12.51
C ALA A 287 -11.33 -10.87 -11.63
N ILE A 288 -10.51 -11.78 -12.14
CA ILE A 288 -9.16 -12.07 -11.68
C ILE A 288 -8.25 -11.78 -12.85
N VAL A 289 -7.36 -10.81 -12.69
CA VAL A 289 -6.32 -10.48 -13.66
C VAL A 289 -5.00 -10.93 -13.08
N SER A 290 -4.36 -11.91 -13.72
CA SER A 290 -3.02 -12.36 -13.39
C SER A 290 -2.02 -11.75 -14.38
N LEU A 291 -0.89 -11.28 -13.88
CA LEU A 291 0.17 -10.60 -14.63
C LEU A 291 1.51 -11.33 -14.44
N PRO A 292 2.38 -11.38 -15.46
CA PRO A 292 3.75 -11.86 -15.30
C PRO A 292 4.60 -10.93 -14.42
N ASP A 293 5.71 -11.44 -13.90
CA ASP A 293 6.68 -10.65 -13.11
C ASP A 293 7.32 -9.49 -13.89
N GLU A 294 7.35 -9.60 -15.22
CA GLU A 294 7.91 -8.60 -16.12
C GLU A 294 7.00 -8.41 -17.34
N LEU A 295 6.79 -7.15 -17.74
CA LEU A 295 5.86 -6.78 -18.79
C LEU A 295 6.44 -5.65 -19.65
N THR A 296 6.15 -5.65 -20.94
CA THR A 296 6.63 -4.63 -21.89
C THR A 296 5.45 -3.90 -22.52
N PHE A 297 5.45 -2.57 -22.49
CA PHE A 297 4.38 -1.71 -23.02
C PHE A 297 4.87 -0.92 -24.22
N PRO A 298 4.05 -0.72 -25.26
CA PRO A 298 4.30 0.32 -26.25
C PRO A 298 4.12 1.70 -25.60
N ILE A 299 5.06 2.60 -25.84
CA ILE A 299 5.01 3.99 -25.38
C ILE A 299 4.14 4.78 -26.36
N ILE A 300 3.03 5.32 -25.87
CA ILE A 300 2.06 6.12 -26.64
C ILE A 300 2.46 7.60 -26.60
N SER A 301 3.01 8.05 -25.48
CA SER A 301 3.54 9.40 -25.30
C SER A 301 4.88 9.33 -24.58
N GLU A 302 5.88 10.05 -25.08
CA GLU A 302 7.21 10.07 -24.49
C GLU A 302 7.15 10.55 -23.02
N PRO A 303 7.53 9.69 -22.05
CA PRO A 303 7.38 10.01 -20.64
C PRO A 303 8.51 10.94 -20.17
N SER A 304 8.19 11.84 -19.25
CA SER A 304 9.19 12.72 -18.61
C SER A 304 10.03 12.02 -17.53
N THR A 305 9.71 10.77 -17.20
CA THR A 305 10.35 9.99 -16.13
C THR A 305 10.25 8.49 -16.41
N THR A 306 11.13 7.70 -15.84
CA THR A 306 11.07 6.23 -15.84
C THR A 306 10.19 5.66 -14.71
N ARG A 307 9.65 6.52 -13.84
CA ARG A 307 8.77 6.12 -12.73
C ARG A 307 7.31 6.18 -13.17
N PHE A 308 6.64 5.03 -13.23
CA PHE A 308 5.24 4.93 -13.66
C PHE A 308 4.33 4.47 -12.52
N GLU A 309 3.07 4.89 -12.59
CA GLU A 309 1.96 4.29 -11.85
C GLU A 309 1.20 3.32 -12.76
N LEU A 310 0.87 2.13 -12.27
CA LEU A 310 0.09 1.14 -13.01
C LEU A 310 -1.33 1.01 -12.47
N ALA A 311 -2.30 0.87 -13.36
CA ALA A 311 -3.68 0.57 -13.01
C ALA A 311 -4.40 -0.23 -14.11
N ILE A 312 -5.47 -0.92 -13.74
CA ILE A 312 -6.38 -1.65 -14.63
C ILE A 312 -7.62 -0.78 -14.87
N TYR A 313 -8.00 -0.65 -16.13
CA TYR A 313 -9.15 0.13 -16.58
C TYR A 313 -10.21 -0.79 -17.19
N GLU A 314 -11.48 -0.50 -16.90
CA GLU A 314 -12.65 -1.04 -17.58
C GLU A 314 -13.24 0.05 -18.48
N GLY A 315 -12.96 -0.06 -19.78
CA GLY A 315 -13.21 1.05 -20.72
C GLY A 315 -12.37 2.28 -20.37
N ILE A 316 -13.02 3.31 -19.83
CA ILE A 316 -12.38 4.58 -19.42
C ILE A 316 -12.21 4.71 -17.90
N ASN A 317 -12.80 3.81 -17.11
CA ASN A 317 -12.82 3.90 -15.65
C ASN A 317 -11.72 3.05 -15.04
N GLU A 318 -10.98 3.62 -14.08
CA GLU A 318 -10.02 2.86 -13.27
C GLU A 318 -10.77 1.92 -12.32
N VAL A 319 -10.45 0.62 -12.36
CA VAL A 319 -11.11 -0.41 -11.53
C VAL A 319 -10.17 -1.07 -10.53
N ALA A 320 -8.84 -0.96 -10.71
CA ALA A 320 -7.86 -1.41 -9.73
C ALA A 320 -6.50 -0.71 -9.89
N SER A 321 -5.88 -0.29 -8.79
CA SER A 321 -4.51 0.23 -8.76
C SER A 321 -3.48 -0.87 -8.47
N LEU A 322 -2.34 -0.82 -9.17
CA LEU A 322 -1.21 -1.73 -9.02
C LEU A 322 0.04 -1.05 -8.43
N GLY A 323 -0.03 0.26 -8.16
CA GLY A 323 1.03 1.03 -7.52
C GLY A 323 2.16 1.47 -8.47
N VAL A 324 3.26 1.92 -7.85
CA VAL A 324 4.41 2.52 -8.55
C VAL A 324 5.41 1.46 -8.99
N VAL A 325 5.89 1.58 -10.23
CA VAL A 325 6.93 0.76 -10.85
C VAL A 325 7.98 1.64 -11.52
N TYR A 326 9.17 1.07 -11.72
CA TYR A 326 10.23 1.69 -12.48
C TYR A 326 10.40 0.96 -13.82
N ALA A 327 10.45 1.74 -14.89
CA ALA A 327 10.55 1.27 -16.26
C ALA A 327 11.97 1.42 -16.80
N SER A 328 12.43 0.42 -17.53
CA SER A 328 13.55 0.55 -18.46
C SER A 328 12.98 0.93 -19.82
N LEU A 329 13.40 2.07 -20.36
CA LEU A 329 12.97 2.51 -21.69
C LEU A 329 13.89 1.91 -22.75
N GLU A 330 13.31 1.23 -23.74
CA GLU A 330 14.01 0.70 -24.90
C GLU A 330 13.27 1.18 -26.16
N LYS A 331 13.73 2.29 -26.74
CA LYS A 331 13.14 2.94 -27.92
C LYS A 331 11.66 3.30 -27.70
N SER A 332 10.74 2.59 -28.37
CA SER A 332 9.29 2.80 -28.33
C SER A 332 8.57 1.91 -27.31
N HIS A 333 9.31 1.21 -26.45
CA HIS A 333 8.75 0.30 -25.46
C HIS A 333 9.31 0.57 -24.07
N ALA A 334 8.48 0.36 -23.05
CA ALA A 334 8.86 0.41 -21.65
C ALA A 334 8.77 -1.00 -21.04
N ARG A 335 9.89 -1.51 -20.53
CA ARG A 335 9.94 -2.78 -19.79
C ARG A 335 9.84 -2.50 -18.30
N ILE A 336 8.89 -3.14 -17.62
CA ILE A 336 8.62 -2.93 -16.19
C ILE A 336 8.57 -4.25 -15.44
N ARG A 337 9.01 -4.21 -14.18
CA ARG A 337 8.86 -5.33 -13.25
C ARG A 337 7.63 -5.12 -12.36
N ILE A 338 6.71 -6.08 -12.40
CA ILE A 338 5.44 -6.03 -11.68
C ILE A 338 5.64 -6.46 -10.22
N ARG A 339 5.19 -5.63 -9.29
CA ARG A 339 5.24 -5.92 -7.84
C ARG A 339 3.99 -6.65 -7.34
N LYS A 340 2.84 -6.41 -7.99
CA LYS A 340 1.54 -7.02 -7.70
C LYS A 340 1.07 -7.79 -8.93
N ASN A 341 1.30 -9.10 -8.93
CA ASN A 341 1.08 -10.00 -10.07
C ASN A 341 -0.35 -10.56 -10.16
N GLU A 342 -1.24 -10.22 -9.23
CA GLU A 342 -2.65 -10.58 -9.29
C GLU A 342 -3.52 -9.44 -8.76
N SER A 343 -4.63 -9.18 -9.45
CA SER A 343 -5.64 -8.20 -9.04
C SER A 343 -7.04 -8.78 -9.16
N ARG A 344 -7.89 -8.51 -8.15
CA ARG A 344 -9.28 -8.96 -8.09
C ARG A 344 -10.20 -7.77 -7.87
N PHE A 345 -11.25 -7.66 -8.68
CA PHE A 345 -12.22 -6.57 -8.61
C PHE A 345 -13.58 -6.98 -9.19
N ALA A 346 -14.63 -6.24 -8.86
CA ALA A 346 -15.95 -6.41 -9.45
C ALA A 346 -16.03 -5.68 -10.80
N ARG A 347 -16.68 -6.29 -11.79
CA ARG A 347 -16.95 -5.66 -13.10
C ARG A 347 -18.18 -4.77 -12.97
N HIS A 348 -18.09 -3.52 -13.44
CA HIS A 348 -19.23 -2.59 -13.47
C HIS A 348 -19.88 -2.56 -14.85
N ALA A 349 -19.10 -2.73 -15.92
CA ALA A 349 -19.56 -2.78 -17.30
C ALA A 349 -18.98 -4.03 -18.02
N PRO A 350 -19.54 -5.24 -17.80
CA PRO A 350 -18.97 -6.50 -18.31
C PRO A 350 -18.74 -6.55 -19.83
N SER A 351 -19.49 -5.78 -20.61
CA SER A 351 -19.32 -5.67 -22.07
C SER A 351 -18.13 -4.82 -22.51
N ALA A 352 -17.56 -3.98 -21.62
CA ALA A 352 -16.38 -3.19 -21.90
C ALA A 352 -15.10 -4.03 -21.83
N SER A 353 -14.07 -3.64 -22.59
CA SER A 353 -12.75 -4.28 -22.53
C SER A 353 -11.95 -3.84 -21.31
N LEU A 354 -11.11 -4.73 -20.78
CA LEU A 354 -10.11 -4.39 -19.79
C LEU A 354 -8.78 -3.98 -20.46
N SER A 355 -8.09 -3.01 -19.88
CA SER A 355 -6.76 -2.59 -20.30
C SER A 355 -5.86 -2.34 -19.09
N LEU A 356 -4.57 -2.61 -19.26
CA LEU A 356 -3.52 -2.28 -18.32
C LEU A 356 -2.86 -0.98 -18.76
N VAL A 357 -2.89 0.05 -17.91
CA VAL A 357 -2.46 1.41 -18.24
C VAL A 357 -1.30 1.83 -17.33
N ALA A 358 -0.24 2.33 -17.95
CA ALA A 358 0.90 2.97 -17.27
C ALA A 358 0.76 4.49 -17.34
N ARG A 359 0.98 5.17 -16.22
CA ARG A 359 0.86 6.62 -16.11
C ARG A 359 2.13 7.28 -15.57
N ALA A 360 2.44 8.49 -16.02
CA ALA A 360 3.48 9.35 -15.47
C ALA A 360 2.94 10.77 -15.37
N GLY A 361 3.05 11.39 -14.18
CA GLY A 361 2.54 12.75 -13.96
C GLY A 361 1.04 12.90 -14.26
N GLY A 362 0.23 11.88 -13.96
CA GLY A 362 -1.21 11.89 -14.26
C GLY A 362 -1.58 11.67 -15.73
N MET A 363 -0.63 11.48 -16.65
CA MET A 363 -0.86 11.12 -18.06
C MET A 363 -0.69 9.64 -18.33
N ASN A 364 -1.47 9.08 -19.25
CA ASN A 364 -1.28 7.73 -19.77
C ASN A 364 -0.07 7.67 -20.72
N VAL A 365 0.98 6.96 -20.31
CA VAL A 365 2.24 6.77 -21.05
C VAL A 365 2.17 5.57 -21.99
N GLY A 366 1.43 4.54 -21.60
CA GLY A 366 1.29 3.30 -22.37
C GLY A 366 0.08 2.51 -21.92
N ALA A 367 -0.49 1.71 -22.82
CA ALA A 367 -1.62 0.85 -22.52
C ALA A 367 -1.53 -0.45 -23.30
N ILE A 368 -1.95 -1.55 -22.66
CA ILE A 368 -2.08 -2.87 -23.27
C ILE A 368 -3.52 -3.33 -23.07
N LYS A 369 -4.20 -3.68 -24.16
CA LYS A 369 -5.51 -4.31 -24.08
C LYS A 369 -5.34 -5.74 -23.54
N LEU A 370 -6.18 -6.11 -22.57
CA LEU A 370 -6.23 -7.48 -22.09
C LEU A 370 -7.17 -8.28 -23.01
N ASP A 371 -6.64 -9.30 -23.66
CA ASP A 371 -7.39 -10.14 -24.57
C ASP A 371 -8.52 -10.92 -23.86
N ASP A 372 -9.57 -11.23 -24.61
CA ASP A 372 -10.76 -11.98 -24.16
C ASP A 372 -11.42 -11.40 -22.89
N SER A 373 -11.33 -10.09 -22.71
CA SER A 373 -11.84 -9.40 -21.52
C SER A 373 -13.29 -8.90 -21.61
N GLU A 374 -13.92 -8.97 -22.79
CA GLU A 374 -15.32 -8.56 -23.01
C GLU A 374 -16.29 -9.72 -22.75
N ILE A 375 -17.40 -9.44 -22.08
CA ILE A 375 -18.46 -10.42 -21.78
C ILE A 375 -19.76 -9.98 -22.43
N ALA A 376 -20.25 -10.75 -23.40
CA ALA A 376 -21.49 -10.50 -24.16
C ALA A 376 -22.75 -10.91 -23.38
N ILE A 377 -22.86 -10.41 -22.14
CA ILE A 377 -23.97 -10.72 -21.22
C ILE A 377 -25.31 -10.27 -21.80
N GLY A 378 -26.28 -11.20 -21.85
CA GLY A 378 -27.63 -10.96 -22.37
C GLY A 378 -27.76 -10.98 -23.89
N GLU A 379 -26.66 -11.00 -24.64
CA GLU A 379 -26.66 -11.05 -26.12
C GLU A 379 -26.54 -12.48 -26.66
N VAL A 380 -25.72 -13.31 -26.01
CA VAL A 380 -25.49 -14.72 -26.36
C VAL A 380 -25.52 -15.59 -25.11
N PRO A 381 -25.69 -16.92 -25.24
CA PRO A 381 -25.57 -17.81 -24.08
C PRO A 381 -24.17 -17.74 -23.47
N LEU A 382 -24.09 -17.66 -22.14
CA LEU A 382 -22.82 -17.73 -21.39
C LEU A 382 -22.73 -19.04 -20.63
N THR A 383 -21.60 -19.73 -20.73
CA THR A 383 -21.40 -21.05 -20.12
C THR A 383 -20.42 -20.94 -18.95
N PHE A 384 -20.93 -21.11 -17.72
CA PHE A 384 -20.16 -21.14 -16.49
C PHE A 384 -19.94 -22.57 -15.99
N VAL A 385 -18.82 -22.81 -15.33
CA VAL A 385 -18.38 -24.13 -14.84
C VAL A 385 -18.15 -24.07 -13.32
N ALA A 386 -18.60 -25.08 -12.58
CA ALA A 386 -18.41 -25.14 -11.13
C ALA A 386 -16.92 -25.28 -10.73
N ASP A 387 -16.48 -24.49 -9.75
CA ASP A 387 -15.14 -24.53 -9.15
C ASP A 387 -15.23 -24.17 -7.65
N GLY A 388 -15.40 -25.17 -6.77
CA GLY A 388 -15.60 -24.94 -5.33
C GLY A 388 -16.90 -24.18 -5.03
N GLU A 389 -16.83 -23.06 -4.31
CA GLU A 389 -18.00 -22.19 -4.02
C GLU A 389 -18.30 -21.13 -5.12
N ARG A 390 -17.66 -21.23 -6.31
CA ARG A 390 -17.80 -20.25 -7.39
C ARG A 390 -18.07 -20.90 -8.74
N TRP A 391 -18.54 -20.08 -9.68
CA TRP A 391 -18.82 -20.45 -11.07
C TRP A 391 -17.90 -19.67 -12.01
N LEU A 392 -17.04 -20.35 -12.79
CA LEU A 392 -16.06 -19.75 -13.72
C LEU A 392 -16.64 -19.65 -15.13
N LEU A 393 -16.49 -18.50 -15.80
CA LEU A 393 -16.91 -18.34 -17.20
C LEU A 393 -15.92 -19.03 -18.15
N HIS A 394 -16.40 -19.98 -18.96
CA HIS A 394 -15.57 -20.77 -19.88
C HIS A 394 -15.97 -20.64 -21.36
N GLY A 395 -17.16 -20.16 -21.68
CA GLY A 395 -17.61 -20.02 -23.08
C GLY A 395 -18.70 -18.97 -23.29
N GLN A 396 -18.74 -18.41 -24.51
CA GLN A 396 -19.74 -17.45 -24.98
C GLN A 396 -20.24 -17.92 -26.37
N ALA A 397 -21.55 -17.88 -26.63
CA ALA A 397 -22.21 -18.45 -27.82
C ALA A 397 -22.08 -19.99 -27.91
N SER A 398 -21.87 -20.55 -29.11
CA SER A 398 -21.72 -22.00 -29.30
C SER A 398 -20.34 -22.48 -28.85
N CYS A 399 -20.28 -23.40 -27.88
CA CYS A 399 -19.02 -23.87 -27.31
C CYS A 399 -19.05 -25.33 -26.81
N ASN A 400 -17.86 -25.92 -26.67
CA ASN A 400 -17.65 -27.22 -26.04
C ASN A 400 -16.89 -27.03 -24.71
N VAL A 401 -17.41 -27.58 -23.60
CA VAL A 401 -16.78 -27.51 -22.27
C VAL A 401 -16.51 -28.91 -21.71
N ARG A 402 -15.34 -29.08 -21.08
CA ARG A 402 -14.91 -30.37 -20.52
C ARG A 402 -15.68 -30.77 -19.26
N ASN A 403 -16.09 -29.80 -18.45
CA ASN A 403 -16.78 -30.06 -17.20
C ASN A 403 -18.21 -30.54 -17.45
N SER A 404 -18.67 -31.42 -16.57
CA SER A 404 -20.02 -31.97 -16.59
C SER A 404 -20.98 -31.21 -15.67
N ASP A 405 -20.53 -30.25 -14.86
CA ASP A 405 -21.39 -29.41 -14.02
C ASP A 405 -21.28 -27.95 -14.47
N VAL A 406 -22.34 -27.47 -15.11
CA VAL A 406 -22.34 -26.25 -15.91
C VAL A 406 -23.60 -25.44 -15.61
N LEU A 407 -23.44 -24.13 -15.49
CA LEU A 407 -24.51 -23.15 -15.39
C LEU A 407 -24.53 -22.29 -16.66
N ILE A 408 -25.61 -22.35 -17.42
CA ILE A 408 -25.77 -21.62 -18.68
C ILE A 408 -26.68 -20.43 -18.43
N VAL A 409 -26.21 -19.21 -18.72
CA VAL A 409 -27.04 -18.00 -18.72
C VAL A 409 -27.65 -17.84 -20.10
N LEU A 410 -28.98 -17.69 -20.17
CA LEU A 410 -29.70 -17.55 -21.43
C LEU A 410 -29.67 -16.09 -21.93
N PRO A 411 -29.73 -15.87 -23.26
CA PRO A 411 -29.91 -14.55 -23.85
C PRO A 411 -31.19 -13.86 -23.36
N ARG A 412 -31.29 -12.54 -23.56
CA ARG A 412 -32.50 -11.77 -23.23
C ARG A 412 -33.69 -12.09 -24.16
N GLU A 413 -33.42 -12.55 -25.38
CA GLU A 413 -34.47 -12.99 -26.31
C GLU A 413 -35.15 -14.26 -25.82
N LYS A 414 -36.41 -14.48 -26.24
CA LYS A 414 -37.11 -15.73 -25.92
C LYS A 414 -36.46 -16.87 -26.68
N THR A 415 -35.98 -17.87 -25.95
CA THR A 415 -35.31 -19.05 -26.52
C THR A 415 -36.05 -20.33 -26.15
N THR A 416 -36.02 -21.31 -27.05
CA THR A 416 -36.43 -22.69 -26.79
C THR A 416 -35.19 -23.56 -26.65
N VAL A 417 -35.11 -24.36 -25.59
CA VAL A 417 -33.99 -25.28 -25.34
C VAL A 417 -34.42 -26.70 -25.68
N SER A 418 -33.61 -27.42 -26.45
CA SER A 418 -33.80 -28.83 -26.78
C SER A 418 -32.53 -29.65 -26.48
N GLY A 419 -32.70 -30.96 -26.24
CA GLY A 419 -31.60 -31.88 -25.91
C GLY A 419 -31.31 -32.08 -24.42
N TYR A 420 -32.11 -31.46 -23.53
CA TYR A 420 -32.02 -31.61 -22.07
C TYR A 420 -33.38 -31.34 -21.41
N GLU A 421 -33.90 -32.28 -20.62
CA GLU A 421 -35.17 -32.15 -19.91
C GLU A 421 -34.93 -31.64 -18.48
N THR A 422 -35.17 -30.35 -18.20
CA THR A 422 -35.16 -29.84 -16.81
C THR A 422 -35.97 -28.56 -16.67
N THR A 423 -36.49 -28.32 -15.46
CA THR A 423 -37.15 -27.09 -15.01
C THR A 423 -36.16 -25.92 -14.90
N LEU A 424 -36.59 -24.73 -15.32
CA LEU A 424 -35.86 -23.46 -15.10
C LEU A 424 -35.44 -23.34 -13.62
N ASN A 425 -34.18 -22.98 -13.39
CA ASN A 425 -33.63 -22.82 -12.05
C ASN A 425 -34.15 -21.53 -11.37
N THR A 426 -34.24 -21.53 -10.04
CA THR A 426 -34.50 -20.33 -9.22
C THR A 426 -33.31 -19.36 -9.17
N ILE A 427 -32.13 -19.79 -9.65
CA ILE A 427 -30.90 -19.00 -9.62
C ILE A 427 -30.88 -18.08 -10.83
N SER A 428 -30.73 -16.78 -10.59
CA SER A 428 -30.52 -15.77 -11.63
C SER A 428 -29.12 -15.17 -11.50
N VAL A 429 -28.45 -15.03 -12.64
CA VAL A 429 -27.15 -14.35 -12.73
C VAL A 429 -27.42 -12.97 -13.31
N LEU A 430 -27.15 -11.88 -12.56
CA LEU A 430 -27.39 -10.51 -13.02
C LEU A 430 -28.84 -10.25 -13.50
N GLY A 431 -29.83 -10.97 -12.98
CA GLY A 431 -31.22 -10.87 -13.40
C GLY A 431 -31.59 -11.64 -14.68
N PHE A 432 -30.67 -12.41 -15.26
CA PHE A 432 -30.93 -13.26 -16.43
C PHE A 432 -31.34 -14.69 -16.03
N GLU A 433 -32.13 -15.34 -16.89
CA GLU A 433 -32.56 -16.73 -16.72
C GLU A 433 -31.37 -17.68 -16.88
N THR A 434 -31.34 -18.75 -16.08
CA THR A 434 -30.25 -19.73 -16.12
C THR A 434 -30.73 -21.17 -16.19
N LEU A 435 -29.87 -22.03 -16.72
CA LEU A 435 -30.09 -23.46 -16.87
C LEU A 435 -28.90 -24.22 -16.30
N SER A 436 -29.13 -25.06 -15.28
CA SER A 436 -28.08 -25.92 -14.73
C SER A 436 -28.08 -27.28 -15.42
N VAL A 437 -26.93 -27.64 -15.99
CA VAL A 437 -26.71 -28.88 -16.73
C VAL A 437 -25.72 -29.74 -15.96
N LYS A 438 -26.13 -30.98 -15.66
CA LYS A 438 -25.27 -31.99 -15.05
C LYS A 438 -25.13 -33.20 -15.97
N GLY A 439 -23.90 -33.61 -16.25
CA GLY A 439 -23.57 -34.72 -17.14
C GLY A 439 -23.03 -34.28 -18.50
N CYS A 440 -22.93 -35.25 -19.41
CA CYS A 440 -22.48 -35.03 -20.79
C CYS A 440 -23.69 -34.88 -21.71
N HIS A 441 -24.00 -33.65 -22.10
CA HIS A 441 -25.19 -33.31 -22.90
C HIS A 441 -24.83 -32.45 -24.11
N GLU A 442 -25.72 -32.48 -25.09
CA GLU A 442 -25.68 -31.63 -26.27
C GLU A 442 -26.97 -30.82 -26.30
N LEU A 443 -26.87 -29.53 -26.02
CA LEU A 443 -27.99 -28.61 -25.94
C LEU A 443 -28.05 -27.75 -27.19
N ILE A 444 -29.26 -27.56 -27.71
CA ILE A 444 -29.54 -26.61 -28.78
C ILE A 444 -30.47 -25.54 -28.22
N ILE A 445 -29.99 -24.29 -28.22
CA ILE A 445 -30.75 -23.11 -27.82
C ILE A 445 -31.16 -22.39 -29.10
N SER A 446 -32.47 -22.29 -29.35
CA SER A 446 -33.02 -21.66 -30.56
C SER A 446 -33.84 -20.42 -30.19
N GLY A 447 -33.47 -19.27 -30.75
CA GLY A 447 -34.17 -18.00 -30.63
C GLY A 447 -34.21 -17.30 -31.98
N ASP A 448 -33.67 -16.07 -32.04
CA ASP A 448 -33.40 -15.42 -33.33
C ASP A 448 -32.31 -16.18 -34.11
N GLU A 449 -31.44 -16.88 -33.38
CA GLU A 449 -30.36 -17.69 -33.90
C GLU A 449 -30.29 -19.08 -33.23
N ILE A 450 -29.39 -19.94 -33.73
CA ILE A 450 -29.20 -21.29 -33.22
C ILE A 450 -27.82 -21.39 -32.56
N TYR A 451 -27.79 -21.69 -31.27
CA TYR A 451 -26.59 -21.91 -30.49
C TYR A 451 -26.50 -23.37 -30.03
N ARG A 452 -25.30 -23.95 -30.09
CA ARG A 452 -25.06 -25.34 -29.66
C ARG A 452 -24.01 -25.42 -28.57
N ILE A 453 -24.37 -25.98 -27.42
CA ILE A 453 -23.49 -26.13 -26.25
C ILE A 453 -23.31 -27.62 -25.95
N ARG A 454 -22.05 -28.07 -25.87
CA ARG A 454 -21.73 -29.47 -25.55
C ARG A 454 -20.94 -29.57 -24.26
N THR A 455 -21.46 -30.29 -23.27
CA THR A 455 -20.80 -30.52 -21.97
C THR A 455 -20.10 -31.88 -21.95
N GLY A 456 -19.02 -32.01 -21.17
CA GLY A 456 -18.25 -33.26 -21.06
C GLY A 456 -17.41 -33.63 -22.29
N LYS A 457 -17.15 -32.71 -23.23
CA LYS A 457 -16.36 -32.93 -24.45
C LYS A 457 -15.08 -32.09 -24.45
N GLU A 458 -14.05 -32.50 -25.21
CA GLU A 458 -12.82 -31.70 -25.36
C GLU A 458 -13.13 -30.29 -25.90
N GLN A 459 -12.46 -29.30 -25.32
CA GLN A 459 -12.63 -27.90 -25.68
C GLN A 459 -12.00 -27.65 -27.05
N THR A 460 -12.83 -27.55 -28.09
CA THR A 460 -12.43 -27.02 -29.39
C THR A 460 -12.72 -25.53 -29.40
N ASN A 461 -11.68 -24.68 -29.42
CA ASN A 461 -11.86 -23.26 -29.72
C ASN A 461 -12.24 -23.13 -31.20
N PRO A 462 -13.48 -22.75 -31.56
CA PRO A 462 -13.76 -22.37 -32.94
C PRO A 462 -12.87 -21.16 -33.25
N GLY A 463 -12.04 -21.27 -34.29
CA GLY A 463 -11.10 -20.22 -34.69
C GLY A 463 -11.80 -18.87 -34.76
N GLY A 464 -11.31 -17.91 -33.97
CA GLY A 464 -11.98 -16.61 -33.80
C GLY A 464 -12.13 -15.87 -35.13
N VAL A 465 -13.24 -15.14 -35.27
CA VAL A 465 -13.59 -14.36 -36.47
C VAL A 465 -13.45 -12.86 -36.15
N GLU A 466 -12.96 -12.08 -37.11
CA GLU A 466 -12.77 -10.63 -37.01
C GLU A 466 -13.39 -9.86 -38.19
N PHE A 467 -13.69 -8.58 -37.95
CA PHE A 467 -14.20 -7.64 -38.96
C PHE A 467 -13.08 -6.74 -39.51
N TYR A 468 -13.06 -6.51 -40.83
CA TYR A 468 -12.07 -5.69 -41.54
C TYR A 468 -12.75 -4.60 -42.38
N GLY A 469 -12.41 -3.34 -42.15
CA GLY A 469 -12.96 -2.20 -42.90
C GLY A 469 -12.43 -0.86 -42.38
N LYS A 470 -12.74 0.24 -43.07
CA LYS A 470 -12.41 1.59 -42.60
C LYS A 470 -13.30 1.92 -41.41
N ARG A 471 -12.75 1.91 -40.20
CA ARG A 471 -13.49 2.25 -38.99
C ARG A 471 -13.73 3.76 -38.88
N VAL A 472 -14.79 4.12 -38.18
CA VAL A 472 -15.01 5.52 -37.78
C VAL A 472 -13.96 5.88 -36.74
N ASN A 473 -13.34 7.06 -36.89
CA ASN A 473 -12.30 7.54 -35.97
C ASN A 473 -12.86 8.08 -34.64
N TRP A 474 -14.18 8.13 -34.51
CA TRP A 474 -14.91 8.53 -33.30
C TRP A 474 -15.37 7.30 -32.52
N VAL A 475 -15.49 7.44 -31.19
CA VAL A 475 -16.11 6.40 -30.34
C VAL A 475 -17.58 6.31 -30.73
N CYS A 476 -18.04 5.09 -30.99
CA CYS A 476 -19.41 4.84 -31.43
C CYS A 476 -20.09 3.79 -30.55
N ASN A 477 -21.41 3.82 -30.52
CA ASN A 477 -22.24 2.72 -30.07
C ASN A 477 -23.17 2.34 -31.24
N PRO A 478 -23.03 1.15 -31.84
CA PRO A 478 -22.15 0.04 -31.43
C PRO A 478 -20.64 0.32 -31.58
N THR A 479 -19.80 -0.31 -30.74
CA THR A 479 -18.34 -0.03 -30.68
C THR A 479 -17.61 -0.32 -32.00
N GLU A 480 -17.99 -1.39 -32.68
CA GLU A 480 -17.50 -1.71 -34.03
C GLU A 480 -18.33 -0.94 -35.06
N THR A 481 -17.96 0.31 -35.35
CA THR A 481 -18.62 1.13 -36.38
C THR A 481 -17.69 1.43 -37.57
N PHE A 482 -18.20 1.25 -38.78
CA PHE A 482 -17.47 1.36 -40.04
C PHE A 482 -18.01 2.47 -40.95
N LEU A 483 -17.11 3.11 -41.70
CA LEU A 483 -17.40 3.97 -42.85
C LEU A 483 -17.50 3.07 -44.09
N GLY A 484 -18.74 2.75 -44.49
CA GLY A 484 -19.03 1.69 -45.46
C GLY A 484 -19.09 0.29 -44.83
N VAL A 485 -19.49 -0.70 -45.62
CA VAL A 485 -19.78 -2.06 -45.16
C VAL A 485 -18.46 -2.86 -44.92
N PRO A 486 -18.25 -3.48 -43.73
CA PRO A 486 -17.04 -4.23 -43.41
C PRO A 486 -17.01 -5.65 -44.02
N LYS A 487 -15.82 -6.23 -44.14
CA LYS A 487 -15.55 -7.63 -44.53
C LYS A 487 -15.28 -8.50 -43.29
N VAL A 488 -15.44 -9.82 -43.40
CA VAL A 488 -15.24 -10.78 -42.30
C VAL A 488 -14.05 -11.72 -42.60
N THR A 489 -13.15 -11.94 -41.65
CA THR A 489 -11.92 -12.74 -41.80
C THR A 489 -11.63 -13.64 -40.58
N SER A 490 -10.91 -14.76 -40.76
CA SER A 490 -10.48 -15.66 -39.67
C SER A 490 -9.20 -15.16 -38.98
N LYS A 491 -9.10 -15.30 -37.64
CA LYS A 491 -7.88 -15.02 -36.85
C LYS A 491 -6.73 -15.99 -37.12
N ASN A 492 -7.05 -17.24 -37.47
CA ASN A 492 -6.04 -18.27 -37.76
C ASN A 492 -5.91 -18.48 -39.28
N PRO A 493 -4.77 -18.11 -39.90
CA PRO A 493 -4.55 -18.29 -41.33
C PRO A 493 -4.43 -19.76 -41.77
N ASP A 494 -4.18 -20.68 -40.83
CA ASP A 494 -4.07 -22.12 -41.08
C ASP A 494 -5.44 -22.83 -41.18
N VAL A 495 -6.53 -22.17 -40.77
CA VAL A 495 -7.90 -22.71 -40.91
C VAL A 495 -8.45 -22.31 -42.29
N LYS A 496 -7.98 -22.98 -43.34
CA LYS A 496 -8.34 -22.67 -44.75
C LYS A 496 -9.71 -23.20 -45.22
N HIS A 497 -10.50 -23.85 -44.36
CA HIS A 497 -11.64 -24.67 -44.82
C HIS A 497 -13.00 -24.42 -44.16
N ILE A 498 -13.18 -23.36 -43.37
CA ILE A 498 -14.51 -23.04 -42.83
C ILE A 498 -15.10 -21.85 -43.59
N GLN A 499 -16.12 -22.11 -44.42
CA GLN A 499 -16.90 -21.06 -45.07
C GLN A 499 -17.80 -20.39 -44.03
N PHE A 500 -17.40 -19.19 -43.61
CA PHE A 500 -18.20 -18.35 -42.74
C PHE A 500 -19.16 -17.50 -43.59
N LYS A 501 -20.46 -17.59 -43.32
CA LYS A 501 -21.48 -16.76 -43.97
C LYS A 501 -21.92 -15.64 -43.03
N PRO A 502 -21.71 -14.36 -43.39
CA PRO A 502 -22.14 -13.23 -42.59
C PRO A 502 -23.60 -12.84 -42.91
N TYR A 503 -24.38 -12.55 -41.86
CA TYR A 503 -25.81 -12.18 -41.95
C TYR A 503 -26.07 -10.85 -41.23
N PHE A 504 -26.97 -10.01 -41.75
CA PHE A 504 -27.49 -8.80 -41.08
C PHE A 504 -28.90 -9.05 -40.55
N ASN A 505 -29.10 -9.02 -39.22
CA ASN A 505 -30.42 -9.18 -38.57
C ASN A 505 -31.27 -10.37 -39.10
N SER A 506 -30.64 -11.42 -39.66
CA SER A 506 -31.20 -12.63 -40.32
C SER A 506 -31.25 -12.66 -41.86
N LYS A 507 -30.95 -11.57 -42.56
CA LYS A 507 -30.89 -11.51 -44.03
C LYS A 507 -29.46 -11.72 -44.53
N SER A 508 -29.30 -12.45 -45.64
CA SER A 508 -27.98 -12.62 -46.27
C SER A 508 -27.47 -11.27 -46.78
N ILE A 509 -26.18 -10.97 -46.57
CA ILE A 509 -25.56 -9.73 -47.06
C ILE A 509 -25.74 -9.54 -48.58
N GLU A 510 -25.81 -10.63 -49.34
CA GLU A 510 -25.96 -10.62 -50.80
C GLU A 510 -27.34 -10.12 -51.28
N GLU A 511 -28.34 -10.08 -50.39
CA GLU A 511 -29.73 -9.74 -50.72
C GLU A 511 -30.15 -8.34 -50.25
N CYS A 512 -29.29 -7.64 -49.51
CA CYS A 512 -29.59 -6.31 -48.96
C CYS A 512 -29.26 -5.20 -49.97
N GLN A 513 -30.05 -4.13 -50.00
CA GLN A 513 -29.66 -2.89 -50.69
C GLN A 513 -28.68 -2.08 -49.83
N LEU A 514 -27.83 -1.27 -50.45
CA LEU A 514 -26.80 -0.50 -49.74
C LEU A 514 -27.38 0.41 -48.62
N GLN A 515 -28.57 0.98 -48.83
CA GLN A 515 -29.27 1.79 -47.83
C GLN A 515 -29.81 0.96 -46.65
N GLU A 516 -30.24 -0.27 -46.93
CA GLU A 516 -30.72 -1.22 -45.90
C GLU A 516 -29.58 -1.73 -45.02
N MET A 517 -28.33 -1.66 -45.48
CA MET A 517 -27.13 -2.06 -44.73
C MET A 517 -26.62 -0.97 -43.77
N MET A 518 -27.18 0.25 -43.79
CA MET A 518 -26.72 1.36 -42.94
C MET A 518 -27.48 1.44 -41.62
N GLY A 519 -26.84 2.01 -40.60
CA GLY A 519 -27.37 2.09 -39.23
C GLY A 519 -26.75 1.06 -38.29
N SER A 520 -27.31 0.91 -37.10
CA SER A 520 -26.88 -0.04 -36.07
C SER A 520 -27.59 -1.39 -36.25
N GLN A 521 -26.83 -2.46 -36.49
CA GLN A 521 -27.36 -3.78 -36.87
C GLN A 521 -26.56 -4.94 -36.27
N PHE A 522 -27.18 -6.10 -36.05
CA PHE A 522 -26.47 -7.32 -35.66
C PHE A 522 -25.85 -8.00 -36.88
N VAL A 523 -24.56 -8.32 -36.78
CA VAL A 523 -23.87 -9.23 -37.69
C VAL A 523 -23.57 -10.53 -37.01
N SER A 524 -24.01 -11.61 -37.65
CA SER A 524 -23.77 -12.96 -37.19
C SER A 524 -22.92 -13.73 -38.18
N VAL A 525 -22.03 -14.56 -37.64
CA VAL A 525 -21.18 -15.46 -38.39
C VAL A 525 -21.56 -16.88 -38.04
N ARG A 526 -22.02 -17.60 -39.05
CA ARG A 526 -22.49 -18.98 -38.92
C ARG A 526 -21.53 -19.95 -39.59
N ASN A 527 -21.40 -21.14 -39.02
CA ASN A 527 -20.66 -22.25 -39.62
C ASN A 527 -21.50 -22.96 -40.71
N SER A 528 -20.95 -24.01 -41.32
CA SER A 528 -21.65 -24.81 -42.34
C SER A 528 -22.95 -25.46 -41.86
N ASP A 529 -23.06 -25.71 -40.54
CA ASP A 529 -24.22 -26.32 -39.89
C ASP A 529 -25.26 -25.27 -39.45
N ASN A 530 -25.08 -24.00 -39.87
CA ASN A 530 -25.91 -22.85 -39.51
C ASN A 530 -25.92 -22.53 -37.99
N GLU A 531 -24.91 -23.00 -37.25
CA GLU A 531 -24.71 -22.66 -35.85
C GLU A 531 -24.01 -21.31 -35.74
N THR A 532 -24.51 -20.44 -34.85
CA THR A 532 -23.87 -19.15 -34.59
C THR A 532 -22.60 -19.35 -33.77
N ILE A 533 -21.47 -18.97 -34.37
CA ILE A 533 -20.15 -18.95 -33.74
C ILE A 533 -19.83 -17.55 -33.19
N LEU A 534 -20.35 -16.52 -33.84
CA LEU A 534 -20.21 -15.12 -33.42
C LEU A 534 -21.50 -14.37 -33.75
N ARG A 535 -22.03 -13.59 -32.80
CA ARG A 535 -23.05 -12.57 -33.03
C ARG A 535 -22.57 -11.28 -32.38
N ARG A 536 -22.52 -10.18 -33.12
CA ARG A 536 -22.08 -8.87 -32.63
C ARG A 536 -22.92 -7.75 -33.21
N LYS A 537 -23.26 -6.74 -32.42
CA LYS A 537 -23.86 -5.50 -32.92
C LYS A 537 -22.77 -4.60 -33.50
N ILE A 538 -22.95 -4.09 -34.73
CA ILE A 538 -22.02 -3.18 -35.42
C ILE A 538 -22.78 -1.97 -36.00
N GLY A 539 -22.07 -0.85 -36.24
CA GLY A 539 -22.61 0.34 -36.89
C GLY A 539 -22.06 0.54 -38.31
N ILE A 540 -22.89 1.00 -39.24
CA ILE A 540 -22.46 1.32 -40.63
C ILE A 540 -22.94 2.72 -41.03
N LEU A 541 -21.98 3.64 -41.26
CA LEU A 541 -22.19 5.01 -41.75
C LEU A 541 -21.82 5.14 -43.25
N PRO A 542 -22.31 6.18 -43.95
CA PRO A 542 -21.90 6.47 -45.32
C PRO A 542 -20.38 6.62 -45.47
N ALA A 543 -19.84 6.20 -46.62
CA ALA A 543 -18.39 6.22 -46.86
C ALA A 543 -17.77 7.64 -46.87
N ASP A 544 -18.57 8.67 -47.17
CA ASP A 544 -18.20 10.08 -47.24
C ASP A 544 -18.55 10.87 -45.96
N PHE A 545 -19.09 10.21 -44.93
CA PHE A 545 -19.52 10.86 -43.69
C PHE A 545 -18.34 11.47 -42.93
N ASN A 546 -18.43 12.76 -42.60
CA ASN A 546 -17.41 13.48 -41.85
C ASN A 546 -18.01 14.42 -40.79
N VAL A 547 -17.28 14.59 -39.68
CA VAL A 547 -17.63 15.47 -38.57
C VAL A 547 -16.42 16.32 -38.19
N GLN A 548 -16.62 17.63 -38.08
CA GLN A 548 -15.62 18.62 -37.65
C GLN A 548 -16.11 19.37 -36.41
N ILE A 549 -15.18 19.83 -35.57
CA ILE A 549 -15.47 20.43 -34.27
C ILE A 549 -14.65 21.72 -34.12
N HIS A 550 -15.29 22.80 -33.68
CA HIS A 550 -14.69 24.13 -33.52
C HIS A 550 -15.01 24.71 -32.14
N GLY A 551 -14.01 25.11 -31.37
CA GLY A 551 -14.17 25.72 -30.04
C GLY A 551 -14.55 27.19 -30.11
N GLY A 552 -15.30 27.63 -29.10
CA GLY A 552 -15.76 29.01 -28.92
C GLY A 552 -14.74 29.88 -28.17
N ASP A 553 -15.20 31.07 -27.76
CA ASP A 553 -14.38 32.05 -27.03
C ASP A 553 -14.10 31.62 -25.58
N GLN A 554 -15.03 30.89 -24.95
CA GLN A 554 -14.93 30.36 -23.59
C GLN A 554 -14.75 28.83 -23.59
N ALA A 555 -14.21 28.29 -22.49
CA ALA A 555 -13.97 26.86 -22.34
C ALA A 555 -15.24 25.99 -22.39
N ASN A 556 -16.43 26.57 -22.25
CA ASN A 556 -17.71 25.88 -22.23
C ASN A 556 -18.58 26.12 -23.47
N GLU A 557 -18.05 26.70 -24.55
CA GLU A 557 -18.80 27.02 -25.78
C GLU A 557 -18.11 26.48 -27.04
N GLY A 558 -18.88 26.11 -28.07
CA GLY A 558 -18.33 25.77 -29.40
C GLY A 558 -19.34 25.26 -30.43
N THR A 559 -18.88 24.63 -31.51
CA THR A 559 -19.69 24.27 -32.71
C THR A 559 -19.29 22.92 -33.31
N ILE A 560 -20.27 22.11 -33.74
CA ILE A 560 -20.08 20.87 -34.51
C ILE A 560 -20.57 21.07 -35.94
N VAL A 561 -19.80 20.59 -36.92
CA VAL A 561 -20.12 20.62 -38.35
C VAL A 561 -20.14 19.21 -38.92
N ILE A 562 -21.27 18.78 -39.48
CA ILE A 562 -21.45 17.45 -40.10
C ILE A 562 -21.53 17.64 -41.62
N SER A 563 -20.79 16.83 -42.39
CA SER A 563 -20.75 16.88 -43.86
C SER A 563 -20.95 15.48 -44.47
N THR A 564 -21.91 15.35 -45.39
CA THR A 564 -22.14 14.14 -46.21
C THR A 564 -23.10 14.46 -47.37
N GLN A 565 -22.94 13.77 -48.50
CA GLN A 565 -23.88 13.82 -49.63
C GLN A 565 -25.08 12.89 -49.44
N HIS A 566 -24.99 11.92 -48.52
CA HIS A 566 -26.12 11.04 -48.19
C HIS A 566 -27.11 11.76 -47.25
N PRO A 567 -28.43 11.64 -47.45
CA PRO A 567 -29.41 12.21 -46.53
C PRO A 567 -29.33 11.54 -45.16
N CYS A 568 -28.70 12.20 -44.19
CA CYS A 568 -28.59 11.73 -42.81
C CYS A 568 -29.29 12.70 -41.86
N MET A 569 -30.03 12.17 -40.89
CA MET A 569 -30.57 12.96 -39.79
C MET A 569 -29.64 12.84 -38.57
N SER A 570 -29.36 13.97 -37.92
CA SER A 570 -28.52 14.03 -36.72
C SER A 570 -29.25 14.70 -35.56
N VAL A 571 -29.17 14.10 -34.38
CA VAL A 571 -29.84 14.57 -33.17
C VAL A 571 -28.85 14.55 -32.02
N LEU A 572 -28.70 15.67 -31.33
CA LEU A 572 -27.94 15.71 -30.09
C LEU A 572 -28.79 15.09 -28.98
N LYS A 573 -28.28 14.05 -28.32
CA LYS A 573 -29.02 13.30 -27.30
C LYS A 573 -29.44 14.19 -26.12
N ASN A 574 -28.54 15.07 -25.69
CA ASN A 574 -28.84 16.09 -24.68
C ASN A 574 -29.04 17.47 -25.32
N LYS A 575 -30.29 17.81 -25.63
CA LYS A 575 -30.65 19.07 -26.30
C LYS A 575 -30.37 20.33 -25.46
N THR A 576 -30.13 20.23 -24.16
CA THR A 576 -29.89 21.42 -23.30
C THR A 576 -28.61 22.17 -23.67
N PHE A 577 -27.64 21.48 -24.31
CA PHE A 577 -26.42 22.11 -24.78
C PHE A 577 -26.59 22.84 -26.12
N GLU A 578 -27.60 22.49 -26.92
CA GLU A 578 -27.83 23.05 -28.25
C GLU A 578 -28.51 24.42 -28.15
N ILE A 579 -27.77 25.48 -28.47
CA ILE A 579 -28.28 26.86 -28.48
C ILE A 579 -28.80 27.27 -29.86
N ALA A 580 -28.26 26.71 -30.96
CA ALA A 580 -28.70 26.99 -32.32
C ALA A 580 -28.27 25.91 -33.33
N ARG A 581 -28.99 25.80 -34.46
CA ARG A 581 -28.65 24.90 -35.58
C ARG A 581 -28.84 25.58 -36.94
N LYS A 582 -27.86 25.41 -37.84
CA LYS A 582 -27.89 25.91 -39.23
C LYS A 582 -27.75 24.74 -40.21
N ARG A 583 -28.58 24.70 -41.26
CA ARG A 583 -28.57 23.63 -42.29
C ARG A 583 -28.33 24.22 -43.67
N ALA A 584 -27.42 23.61 -44.43
CA ALA A 584 -27.13 23.89 -45.83
C ALA A 584 -27.04 22.57 -46.62
N ALA A 585 -27.03 22.62 -47.95
CA ALA A 585 -26.92 21.41 -48.77
C ALA A 585 -25.63 20.63 -48.44
N GLY A 586 -25.79 19.40 -47.94
CA GLY A 586 -24.68 18.52 -47.54
C GLY A 586 -23.90 18.93 -46.28
N ARG A 587 -24.36 19.96 -45.53
CA ARG A 587 -23.66 20.46 -44.32
C ARG A 587 -24.64 20.89 -43.22
N THR A 588 -24.41 20.45 -41.99
CA THR A 588 -25.19 20.85 -40.80
C THR A 588 -24.27 21.38 -39.70
N GLU A 589 -24.57 22.56 -39.15
CA GLU A 589 -23.83 23.16 -38.03
C GLU A 589 -24.69 23.23 -36.77
N ILE A 590 -24.13 22.84 -35.62
CA ILE A 590 -24.79 22.81 -34.31
C ILE A 590 -23.93 23.62 -33.33
N LEU A 591 -24.48 24.70 -32.77
CA LEU A 591 -23.82 25.54 -31.76
C LEU A 591 -24.15 25.04 -30.35
N LEU A 592 -23.14 25.03 -29.47
CA LEU A 592 -23.19 24.39 -28.16
C LEU A 592 -22.72 25.33 -27.03
N LYS A 593 -23.40 25.27 -25.88
CA LYS A 593 -23.01 25.93 -24.63
C LYS A 593 -23.38 25.08 -23.42
N ALA A 594 -22.46 24.91 -22.47
CA ALA A 594 -22.64 24.12 -21.26
C ALA A 594 -22.65 25.00 -20.00
N GLU A 595 -23.56 24.70 -19.09
CA GLU A 595 -23.54 25.22 -17.71
C GLU A 595 -22.79 24.21 -16.82
N GLY A 596 -21.72 24.63 -16.14
CA GLY A 596 -20.89 23.74 -15.28
C GLY A 596 -19.75 23.03 -16.03
N ILE A 597 -19.47 21.76 -15.68
CA ILE A 597 -18.48 20.91 -16.36
C ILE A 597 -18.96 20.65 -17.80
N PRO A 598 -18.25 21.13 -18.84
CA PRO A 598 -18.51 20.69 -20.20
C PRO A 598 -18.22 19.19 -20.24
N PRO A 599 -19.17 18.36 -20.69
CA PRO A 599 -18.94 16.93 -20.71
C PRO A 599 -17.73 16.65 -21.62
N ALA A 600 -16.89 15.67 -21.29
CA ALA A 600 -15.74 15.35 -22.15
C ALA A 600 -16.19 15.02 -23.58
N PHE A 601 -17.39 14.44 -23.69
CA PHE A 601 -18.02 14.09 -24.93
C PHE A 601 -19.51 14.38 -24.92
N ILE A 602 -20.06 14.52 -26.11
CA ILE A 602 -21.49 14.60 -26.35
C ILE A 602 -21.89 13.51 -27.32
N SER A 603 -23.08 12.95 -27.07
CA SER A 603 -23.66 11.93 -27.94
C SER A 603 -24.46 12.58 -29.06
N LEU A 604 -24.01 12.34 -30.29
CA LEU A 604 -24.71 12.66 -31.51
C LEU A 604 -25.29 11.37 -32.10
N GLU A 605 -26.61 11.24 -32.07
CA GLU A 605 -27.31 10.15 -32.76
C GLU A 605 -27.40 10.48 -34.24
N VAL A 606 -26.90 9.56 -35.08
CA VAL A 606 -26.95 9.67 -36.53
C VAL A 606 -27.82 8.56 -37.09
N TYR A 607 -28.81 8.96 -37.88
CA TYR A 607 -29.75 8.10 -38.59
C TYR A 607 -29.44 8.19 -40.09
N PRO A 608 -28.59 7.30 -40.63
CA PRO A 608 -28.34 7.21 -42.06
C PRO A 608 -29.51 6.54 -42.80
N ASN A 609 -30.29 5.72 -42.10
CA ASN A 609 -31.53 5.11 -42.57
C ASN A 609 -32.56 5.22 -41.45
N LEU A 610 -33.76 5.74 -41.73
CA LEU A 610 -34.84 5.88 -40.76
C LEU A 610 -35.46 4.53 -40.34
N GLY A 611 -35.24 3.46 -41.12
CA GLY A 611 -35.72 2.12 -40.83
C GLY A 611 -34.78 1.27 -39.96
N ALA A 612 -33.63 1.81 -39.54
CA ALA A 612 -32.65 1.13 -38.69
C ALA A 612 -32.39 1.92 -37.40
N ASP A 613 -31.83 1.25 -36.39
CA ASP A 613 -31.39 1.89 -35.15
C ASP A 613 -30.31 2.95 -35.45
N SER A 614 -30.30 4.03 -34.66
CA SER A 614 -29.27 5.07 -34.75
C SER A 614 -27.88 4.54 -34.41
N ILE A 615 -26.87 5.19 -34.98
CA ILE A 615 -25.48 5.07 -34.53
C ILE A 615 -25.20 6.27 -33.64
N GLU A 616 -24.87 6.00 -32.38
CA GLU A 616 -24.51 7.05 -31.43
C GLU A 616 -23.01 7.32 -31.55
N LEU A 617 -22.64 8.53 -31.99
CA LEU A 617 -21.26 9.02 -32.01
C LEU A 617 -20.99 9.82 -30.75
N THR A 618 -19.94 9.44 -30.04
CA THR A 618 -19.42 10.14 -28.87
C THR A 618 -18.32 11.10 -29.34
N LEU A 619 -18.70 12.36 -29.53
CA LEU A 619 -17.83 13.44 -30.05
C LEU A 619 -17.29 14.28 -28.90
N PRO A 620 -16.03 14.76 -28.93
CA PRO A 620 -15.54 15.62 -27.87
C PRO A 620 -16.31 16.93 -27.83
N TYR A 621 -16.58 17.42 -26.63
CA TYR A 621 -17.20 18.73 -26.49
C TYR A 621 -16.23 19.81 -27.00
N PRO A 622 -16.71 20.84 -27.73
CA PRO A 622 -15.86 21.84 -28.36
C PRO A 622 -15.29 22.87 -27.36
N ALA A 623 -14.72 22.41 -26.25
CA ALA A 623 -14.14 23.25 -25.20
C ALA A 623 -12.70 23.69 -25.54
N LYS A 624 -12.25 24.80 -24.93
CA LYS A 624 -10.88 25.34 -25.07
C LYS A 624 -10.36 25.86 -23.72
N GLY A 625 -9.22 25.36 -23.24
CA GLY A 625 -8.58 25.84 -22.00
C GLY A 625 -8.50 24.78 -20.90
N CYS A 626 -8.57 25.18 -19.64
CA CYS A 626 -8.49 24.27 -18.49
C CYS A 626 -9.67 24.50 -17.55
N LEU A 627 -10.24 23.42 -17.00
CA LEU A 627 -11.24 23.47 -15.94
C LEU A 627 -10.85 22.48 -14.85
N VAL A 628 -11.10 22.82 -13.59
CA VAL A 628 -10.72 21.97 -12.46
C VAL A 628 -11.89 21.85 -11.51
N PHE A 629 -12.23 20.61 -11.17
CA PHE A 629 -13.39 20.26 -10.35
C PHE A 629 -12.99 19.42 -9.15
N ASP A 630 -13.78 19.52 -8.09
CA ASP A 630 -13.69 18.68 -6.89
C ASP A 630 -14.38 17.33 -7.09
N ALA A 631 -14.38 16.49 -6.04
CA ALA A 631 -15.00 15.17 -6.07
C ALA A 631 -16.54 15.19 -6.27
N ASN A 632 -17.20 16.32 -5.96
CA ASN A 632 -18.64 16.48 -6.09
C ASN A 632 -19.03 17.06 -7.47
N GLY A 633 -18.05 17.44 -8.30
CA GLY A 633 -18.26 18.04 -9.61
C GLY A 633 -18.40 19.57 -9.59
N ASP A 634 -18.16 20.22 -8.45
CA ASP A 634 -18.12 21.67 -8.33
C ASP A 634 -16.75 22.22 -8.74
N LEU A 635 -16.68 23.51 -9.14
CA LEU A 635 -15.39 24.15 -9.46
C LEU A 635 -14.46 24.16 -8.23
N LEU A 636 -13.24 23.66 -8.42
CA LEU A 636 -12.28 23.52 -7.34
C LEU A 636 -11.88 24.89 -6.77
N GLU A 637 -12.06 25.05 -5.46
CA GLU A 637 -11.68 26.27 -4.73
C GLU A 637 -10.18 26.59 -4.89
N LYS A 638 -9.81 27.87 -4.79
CA LYS A 638 -8.40 28.29 -4.96
C LYS A 638 -7.49 27.91 -3.81
N ASN A 639 -8.04 27.57 -2.65
CA ASN A 639 -7.32 27.14 -1.46
C ASN A 639 -7.82 25.75 -1.07
N ILE A 640 -6.99 24.73 -1.23
CA ILE A 640 -7.35 23.33 -1.02
C ILE A 640 -6.36 22.65 -0.09
N THR A 641 -6.75 21.50 0.43
CA THR A 641 -5.91 20.60 1.21
C THR A 641 -5.48 19.39 0.38
N LEU A 642 -4.52 18.61 0.88
CA LEU A 642 -4.15 17.32 0.28
C LEU A 642 -5.35 16.36 0.18
N HIS A 643 -6.29 16.41 1.13
CA HIS A 643 -7.49 15.57 1.09
C HIS A 643 -8.42 15.98 -0.05
N ASP A 644 -8.56 17.27 -0.32
CA ASP A 644 -9.44 17.77 -1.39
C ASP A 644 -8.93 17.36 -2.79
N LEU A 645 -7.67 16.92 -2.93
CA LEU A 645 -7.18 16.31 -4.18
C LEU A 645 -7.85 14.97 -4.48
N LEU A 646 -8.36 14.28 -3.46
CA LEU A 646 -9.05 13.01 -3.63
C LEU A 646 -10.35 13.24 -4.39
N GLY A 647 -10.48 12.59 -5.55
CA GLY A 647 -11.61 12.80 -6.46
C GLY A 647 -11.52 14.07 -7.33
N SER A 648 -10.58 15.00 -7.05
CA SER A 648 -10.38 16.18 -7.88
C SER A 648 -9.82 15.85 -9.26
N ARG A 649 -10.30 16.56 -10.28
CA ARG A 649 -9.93 16.36 -11.69
C ARG A 649 -9.68 17.69 -12.39
N ALA A 650 -8.57 17.77 -13.13
CA ALA A 650 -8.33 18.87 -14.06
C ALA A 650 -8.53 18.38 -15.49
N TYR A 651 -9.33 19.09 -16.27
CA TYR A 651 -9.62 18.79 -17.66
C TYR A 651 -8.93 19.84 -18.54
N LEU A 652 -7.99 19.39 -19.36
CA LEU A 652 -7.26 20.20 -20.33
C LEU A 652 -7.88 19.99 -21.71
N PHE A 653 -8.43 21.05 -22.29
CA PHE A 653 -9.11 21.01 -23.57
C PHE A 653 -8.22 21.59 -24.67
N GLY A 654 -7.85 20.74 -25.62
CA GLY A 654 -7.15 21.13 -26.84
C GLY A 654 -8.02 22.02 -27.73
N LYS A 655 -7.40 22.87 -28.54
CA LYS A 655 -8.13 23.74 -29.46
C LYS A 655 -8.66 22.91 -30.63
N ASN A 656 -9.97 22.68 -30.72
CA ASN A 656 -10.61 22.01 -31.87
C ASN A 656 -10.09 20.57 -32.10
N GLY A 657 -9.58 19.92 -31.07
CA GLY A 657 -8.88 18.65 -31.18
C GLY A 657 -7.44 18.73 -31.70
N GLU A 658 -6.92 19.92 -32.04
CA GLU A 658 -5.51 20.11 -32.40
C GLU A 658 -4.59 19.95 -31.17
N PRO A 659 -3.42 19.33 -31.34
CA PRO A 659 -2.42 19.18 -30.29
C PRO A 659 -2.04 20.55 -29.67
N THR A 660 -2.54 20.81 -28.47
CA THR A 660 -2.29 22.06 -27.73
C THR A 660 -1.48 21.75 -26.48
N ARG A 661 -0.33 22.43 -26.33
CA ARG A 661 0.56 22.21 -25.20
C ARG A 661 0.10 22.97 -23.95
N PHE A 662 0.08 22.27 -22.83
CA PHE A 662 -0.13 22.77 -21.49
C PHE A 662 1.10 22.47 -20.62
N SER A 663 1.40 23.32 -19.63
CA SER A 663 2.31 23.02 -18.53
C SER A 663 1.53 22.97 -17.22
N LEU A 664 1.83 21.98 -16.37
CA LEU A 664 1.45 21.95 -14.96
C LEU A 664 2.72 22.13 -14.13
N GLU A 665 2.72 23.09 -13.24
CA GLU A 665 3.83 23.40 -12.36
C GLU A 665 3.38 23.30 -10.90
N LEU A 666 4.16 22.64 -10.05
CA LEU A 666 4.01 22.70 -8.59
C LEU A 666 5.21 23.42 -8.01
N HIS A 667 4.99 24.46 -7.20
CA HIS A 667 6.06 25.22 -6.56
C HIS A 667 5.89 25.21 -5.05
N LEU A 668 6.95 24.88 -4.31
CA LEU A 668 6.96 25.17 -2.88
C LEU A 668 7.04 26.69 -2.68
N ARG A 669 6.10 27.25 -1.91
CA ARG A 669 6.09 28.67 -1.55
C ARG A 669 7.11 28.92 -0.45
N THR A 670 8.37 29.12 -0.84
CA THR A 670 9.47 29.41 0.08
C THR A 670 9.64 30.91 0.33
N ILE A 671 10.01 31.28 1.56
CA ILE A 671 10.26 32.69 1.95
C ILE A 671 11.72 33.08 1.63
N ASN A 672 12.66 32.14 1.68
CA ASN A 672 14.08 32.34 1.37
C ASN A 672 14.71 31.06 0.79
N GLY A 673 15.05 31.02 -0.50
CA GLY A 673 15.76 29.89 -1.10
C GLY A 673 15.49 29.68 -2.60
N GLN A 674 16.18 28.70 -3.19
CA GLN A 674 15.93 28.25 -4.57
C GLN A 674 14.62 27.46 -4.59
N GLN A 675 13.64 27.88 -5.41
CA GLN A 675 12.31 27.26 -5.45
C GLN A 675 12.41 25.81 -5.92
N ALA A 676 12.05 24.86 -5.04
CA ALA A 676 11.81 23.47 -5.44
C ALA A 676 10.48 23.40 -6.18
N TRP A 677 10.50 22.80 -7.36
CA TRP A 677 9.32 22.71 -8.20
C TRP A 677 9.33 21.44 -9.05
N HIS A 678 8.14 21.04 -9.48
CA HIS A 678 7.94 20.01 -10.48
C HIS A 678 7.25 20.61 -11.70
N GLU A 679 7.62 20.15 -12.89
CA GLU A 679 6.99 20.50 -14.15
C GLU A 679 6.53 19.26 -14.88
N TRP A 680 5.37 19.37 -15.50
CA TRP A 680 4.90 18.41 -16.48
C TRP A 680 4.35 19.15 -17.68
N PHE A 681 4.57 18.59 -18.87
CA PHE A 681 4.00 19.08 -20.11
C PHE A 681 2.99 18.08 -20.65
N TYR A 682 1.86 18.60 -21.10
CA TYR A 682 0.73 17.83 -21.61
C TYR A 682 0.37 18.35 -22.99
N THR A 683 -0.05 17.48 -23.89
CA THR A 683 -0.50 17.88 -25.22
C THR A 683 -1.92 17.40 -25.43
N ALA A 684 -2.90 18.25 -25.14
CA ALA A 684 -4.31 17.91 -25.33
C ALA A 684 -4.68 18.01 -26.80
N GLY A 685 -5.18 16.91 -27.37
CA GLY A 685 -5.67 16.82 -28.74
C GLY A 685 -7.19 16.75 -28.77
N GLU A 686 -7.74 15.76 -29.48
CA GLU A 686 -9.19 15.55 -29.68
C GLU A 686 -9.97 15.31 -28.39
N ARG A 687 -9.39 14.61 -27.41
CA ARG A 687 -10.01 14.37 -26.12
C ARG A 687 -9.45 15.34 -25.10
N PRO A 688 -10.26 15.83 -24.14
CA PRO A 688 -9.69 16.48 -22.99
C PRO A 688 -8.73 15.51 -22.30
N ILE A 689 -7.56 16.02 -21.94
CA ILE A 689 -6.71 15.30 -21.02
C ILE A 689 -7.31 15.50 -19.63
N GLU A 690 -7.84 14.43 -19.07
CA GLU A 690 -8.16 14.37 -17.66
C GLU A 690 -6.87 14.10 -16.89
N LEU A 691 -6.51 15.04 -16.02
CA LEU A 691 -5.47 14.88 -15.03
C LEU A 691 -6.13 14.56 -13.70
N ASN A 692 -5.86 13.36 -13.19
CA ASN A 692 -6.18 13.03 -11.82
C ASN A 692 -5.22 13.79 -10.90
N LEU A 693 -5.72 14.83 -10.22
CA LEU A 693 -4.86 15.64 -9.35
C LEU A 693 -4.36 14.88 -8.12
N TYR A 694 -5.04 13.81 -7.72
CA TYR A 694 -4.58 12.94 -6.64
C TYR A 694 -3.28 12.20 -6.97
N SER A 695 -2.97 11.93 -8.26
CA SER A 695 -1.68 11.30 -8.62
C SER A 695 -0.49 12.22 -8.32
N LEU A 696 -0.72 13.53 -8.15
CA LEU A 696 0.31 14.49 -7.77
C LEU A 696 0.54 14.54 -6.26
N ARG A 697 -0.24 13.81 -5.46
CA ARG A 697 -0.18 13.83 -3.98
C ARG A 697 1.23 13.59 -3.46
N GLU A 698 1.91 12.53 -3.91
CA GLU A 698 3.26 12.22 -3.44
C GLU A 698 4.27 13.33 -3.77
N HIS A 699 4.14 13.96 -4.94
CA HIS A 699 4.99 15.09 -5.34
C HIS A 699 4.75 16.32 -4.46
N ILE A 700 3.49 16.58 -4.11
CA ILE A 700 3.11 17.67 -3.21
C ILE A 700 3.60 17.37 -1.79
N GLU A 701 3.41 16.16 -1.28
CA GLU A 701 3.90 15.72 0.03
C GLU A 701 5.42 15.84 0.13
N ASN A 702 6.14 15.45 -0.93
CA ASN A 702 7.59 15.62 -1.03
C ASN A 702 7.97 17.11 -0.97
N LEU A 703 7.35 17.98 -1.78
CA LEU A 703 7.60 19.43 -1.73
C LEU A 703 7.34 20.02 -0.33
N LEU A 704 6.24 19.62 0.32
CA LEU A 704 5.91 20.06 1.68
C LEU A 704 6.93 19.58 2.72
N SER A 705 7.67 18.49 2.46
CA SER A 705 8.69 17.94 3.36
C SER A 705 10.04 18.67 3.34
N LEU A 706 10.28 19.54 2.36
CA LEU A 706 11.62 20.10 2.10
C LEU A 706 12.04 21.21 3.07
N GLU A 707 11.09 21.95 3.62
CA GLU A 707 11.34 23.00 4.61
C GLU A 707 10.97 22.54 6.02
N SER A 708 11.68 23.05 7.03
CA SER A 708 11.34 22.79 8.42
C SER A 708 10.06 23.52 8.81
N GLY A 709 9.03 22.78 9.21
CA GLY A 709 7.72 23.33 9.59
C GLY A 709 6.60 22.38 9.16
N ILE A 710 5.34 22.75 9.44
CA ILE A 710 4.18 21.97 9.00
C ILE A 710 3.07 22.85 8.39
N ASP A 711 3.39 24.11 8.09
CA ASP A 711 2.48 25.13 7.52
C ASP A 711 2.90 25.53 6.08
N GLN A 712 3.69 24.70 5.41
CA GLN A 712 4.13 24.94 4.04
C GLN A 712 2.92 24.94 3.09
N VAL A 713 3.07 25.70 1.99
CA VAL A 713 2.06 25.81 0.93
C VAL A 713 2.71 25.47 -0.39
N VAL A 714 2.05 24.63 -1.19
CA VAL A 714 2.45 24.36 -2.57
C VAL A 714 1.50 25.09 -3.53
N ASP A 715 2.07 25.89 -4.43
CA ASP A 715 1.35 26.56 -5.51
C ASP A 715 1.29 25.66 -6.74
N MET A 716 0.10 25.20 -7.11
CA MET A 716 -0.15 24.50 -8.38
C MET A 716 -0.55 25.51 -9.46
N ARG A 717 0.06 25.45 -10.64
CA ARG A 717 -0.25 26.31 -11.78
C ARG A 717 -0.45 25.48 -13.03
N ILE A 718 -1.49 25.79 -13.81
CA ILE A 718 -1.71 25.19 -15.14
C ILE A 718 -1.73 26.32 -16.17
N ARG A 719 -0.87 26.22 -17.19
CA ARG A 719 -0.75 27.19 -18.29
C ARG A 719 -0.94 26.49 -19.62
N GLY A 720 -1.67 27.09 -20.56
CA GLY A 720 -1.82 26.55 -21.91
C GLY A 720 -3.02 27.13 -22.63
N ALA A 721 -3.04 27.00 -23.97
CA ALA A 721 -4.10 27.53 -24.82
C ALA A 721 -4.42 29.04 -24.63
N GLY A 722 -3.47 29.82 -24.10
CA GLY A 722 -3.63 31.25 -23.79
C GLY A 722 -4.21 31.57 -22.39
N VAL A 723 -4.38 30.56 -21.52
CA VAL A 723 -4.95 30.71 -20.16
C VAL A 723 -3.92 30.26 -19.11
N ALA A 724 -3.91 30.93 -17.95
CA ALA A 724 -3.11 30.52 -16.78
C ALA A 724 -3.97 30.54 -15.51
N MET A 725 -3.98 29.44 -14.77
CA MET A 725 -4.71 29.31 -13.50
C MET A 725 -3.79 28.81 -12.39
N SER A 726 -4.07 29.21 -11.14
CA SER A 726 -3.32 28.80 -9.95
C SER A 726 -4.21 28.35 -8.78
N TRP A 727 -3.66 27.50 -7.91
CA TRP A 727 -4.26 26.99 -6.67
C TRP A 727 -3.20 26.89 -5.57
N GLN A 728 -3.62 27.03 -4.30
CA GLN A 728 -2.77 26.90 -3.12
C GLN A 728 -3.16 25.62 -2.37
N ILE A 729 -2.20 24.73 -2.16
CA ILE A 729 -2.39 23.42 -1.54
C ILE A 729 -1.71 23.42 -0.16
N ARG A 730 -2.47 23.09 0.88
CA ARG A 730 -2.02 23.01 2.28
C ARG A 730 -2.13 21.58 2.83
N ARG A 731 -1.46 21.30 3.94
CA ARG A 731 -1.56 19.98 4.61
C ARG A 731 -2.85 19.82 5.42
N TYR A 732 -3.28 20.86 6.16
CA TYR A 732 -4.39 20.77 7.12
C TYR A 732 -5.52 21.75 6.82
N LYS A 733 -6.76 21.35 7.13
CA LYS A 733 -7.98 22.15 6.93
C LYS A 733 -8.29 23.10 8.10
N TYR A 734 -8.08 22.62 9.33
CA TYR A 734 -8.37 23.35 10.56
C TYR A 734 -7.08 23.65 11.33
N SER A 735 -7.06 24.76 12.05
CA SER A 735 -6.07 25.06 13.09
C SER A 735 -6.71 24.87 14.47
N LEU A 736 -6.02 24.18 15.36
CA LEU A 736 -6.42 24.07 16.77
C LEU A 736 -5.62 25.04 17.62
N ARG A 737 -6.31 25.77 18.49
CA ARG A 737 -5.70 26.65 19.48
C ARG A 737 -6.13 26.22 20.87
N TYR A 738 -5.16 25.98 21.75
CA TYR A 738 -5.42 25.70 23.15
C TYR A 738 -5.35 26.99 23.97
N ASP A 739 -6.41 27.29 24.71
CA ASP A 739 -6.46 28.37 25.68
C ASP A 739 -6.08 27.80 27.06
N TYR A 740 -4.91 28.17 27.56
CA TYR A 740 -4.39 27.68 28.84
C TYR A 740 -5.17 28.21 30.05
N GLU A 741 -5.83 29.37 29.95
CA GLU A 741 -6.61 29.92 31.06
C GLU A 741 -7.98 29.25 31.17
N LYS A 742 -8.58 28.91 30.03
CA LYS A 742 -9.89 28.26 29.96
C LYS A 742 -9.80 26.73 29.94
N GLU A 743 -8.62 26.18 29.68
CA GLU A 743 -8.36 24.76 29.44
C GLU A 743 -9.25 24.17 28.33
N VAL A 744 -9.51 24.99 27.30
CA VAL A 744 -10.37 24.66 26.16
C VAL A 744 -9.56 24.71 24.87
N LEU A 745 -9.73 23.70 24.04
CA LEU A 745 -9.20 23.62 22.69
C LEU A 745 -10.28 24.10 21.70
N THR A 746 -9.95 25.06 20.85
CA THR A 746 -10.88 25.63 19.86
C THR A 746 -10.42 25.34 18.44
N SER A 747 -11.31 24.88 17.56
CA SER A 747 -11.03 24.70 16.13
C SER A 747 -11.40 25.91 15.28
N GLN A 748 -10.49 26.37 14.42
CA GLN A 748 -10.74 27.41 13.43
C GLN A 748 -10.57 26.85 12.02
N SER A 749 -11.56 27.04 11.15
CA SER A 749 -11.47 26.64 9.74
C SER A 749 -10.65 27.64 8.94
N THR A 750 -9.81 27.13 8.03
CA THR A 750 -9.07 27.97 7.08
C THR A 750 -9.83 28.23 5.78
N SER A 751 -10.99 27.58 5.57
CA SER A 751 -11.87 27.71 4.40
C SER A 751 -13.19 28.40 4.76
N TYR A 752 -13.79 29.14 3.82
CA TYR A 752 -15.07 29.85 4.05
C TYR A 752 -16.30 28.94 4.04
N ARG A 753 -16.22 27.74 3.47
CA ARG A 753 -17.28 26.71 3.58
C ARG A 753 -17.10 25.93 4.89
N ALA A 754 -18.08 26.01 5.78
CA ALA A 754 -18.13 25.25 7.02
C ALA A 754 -18.22 23.75 6.71
N GLY A 755 -17.12 23.02 6.90
CA GLY A 755 -17.09 21.55 6.83
C GLY A 755 -17.44 20.90 8.17
N GLN A 756 -17.53 19.56 8.17
CA GLN A 756 -17.69 18.75 9.37
C GLN A 756 -16.59 19.06 10.39
N LEU A 757 -16.97 19.23 11.67
CA LEU A 757 -16.02 19.53 12.74
C LEU A 757 -14.98 18.41 12.89
N PRO A 758 -13.72 18.75 13.21
CA PRO A 758 -12.68 17.74 13.38
C PRO A 758 -13.03 16.79 14.54
N SER A 759 -12.57 15.54 14.46
CA SER A 759 -12.71 14.57 15.56
C SER A 759 -11.37 14.34 16.27
N PRO A 760 -10.98 15.18 17.24
CA PRO A 760 -9.68 15.07 17.88
C PRO A 760 -9.61 13.93 18.91
N VAL A 761 -8.43 13.30 19.01
CA VAL A 761 -8.04 12.39 20.09
C VAL A 761 -6.79 12.94 20.79
N ILE A 762 -6.61 12.63 22.07
CA ILE A 762 -5.45 13.06 22.86
C ILE A 762 -4.63 11.85 23.31
N MET A 763 -3.32 11.87 23.07
CA MET A 763 -2.37 10.81 23.43
C MET A 763 -1.30 11.33 24.39
N LEU A 764 -0.85 10.47 25.31
CA LEU A 764 0.29 10.78 26.17
C LEU A 764 1.57 10.48 25.40
N LEU A 765 2.36 11.51 25.09
CA LEU A 765 3.50 11.40 24.16
C LEU A 765 4.62 10.51 24.71
N SER A 766 4.76 10.43 26.03
CA SER A 766 5.77 9.59 26.68
C SER A 766 5.39 8.10 26.76
N GLU A 767 4.17 7.71 26.44
CA GLU A 767 3.66 6.34 26.56
C GLU A 767 2.79 6.01 25.32
N PRO A 768 3.37 5.85 24.12
CA PRO A 768 2.62 5.54 22.89
C PRO A 768 1.88 4.19 22.94
N GLU A 769 2.24 3.31 23.87
CA GLU A 769 1.50 2.09 24.20
C GLU A 769 0.13 2.37 24.86
N ARG A 770 -0.11 3.59 25.37
CA ARG A 770 -1.38 3.99 25.98
C ARG A 770 -2.36 4.46 24.90
N LYS A 771 -3.56 3.87 24.90
CA LYS A 771 -4.66 4.23 23.99
C LYS A 771 -5.00 5.72 24.07
N ALA A 772 -5.18 6.34 22.90
CA ALA A 772 -5.61 7.74 22.82
C ALA A 772 -7.05 7.91 23.29
N VAL A 773 -7.35 9.03 23.94
CA VAL A 773 -8.68 9.37 24.47
C VAL A 773 -9.41 10.23 23.45
N SER A 774 -10.64 9.86 23.10
CA SER A 774 -11.47 10.68 22.19
C SER A 774 -12.00 11.92 22.90
N LEU A 775 -11.92 13.07 22.22
CA LEU A 775 -12.44 14.34 22.74
C LEU A 775 -13.78 14.64 22.10
N SER A 776 -14.76 15.01 22.93
CA SER A 776 -16.10 15.38 22.47
C SER A 776 -16.24 16.88 22.42
N SER A 777 -16.84 17.40 21.33
CA SER A 777 -17.10 18.83 21.20
C SER A 777 -18.23 19.25 22.14
N ARG A 778 -18.10 20.44 22.74
CA ARG A 778 -19.20 21.10 23.46
C ARG A 778 -20.39 21.28 22.53
N LEU A 779 -21.58 21.18 23.10
CA LEU A 779 -22.84 21.40 22.41
C LEU A 779 -23.42 22.76 22.84
N SER A 780 -23.80 23.58 21.87
CA SER A 780 -24.66 24.76 22.07
C SER A 780 -25.97 24.51 21.36
N GLU A 781 -27.09 24.57 22.09
CA GLU A 781 -28.44 24.27 21.55
C GLU A 781 -28.52 22.89 20.83
N GLY A 782 -27.71 21.93 21.26
CA GLY A 782 -27.63 20.59 20.66
C GLY A 782 -26.71 20.47 19.43
N VAL A 783 -26.06 21.55 19.01
CA VAL A 783 -25.12 21.57 17.88
C VAL A 783 -23.68 21.64 18.38
N PRO A 784 -22.76 20.80 17.89
CA PRO A 784 -21.36 20.88 18.26
C PRO A 784 -20.72 22.19 17.77
N VAL A 785 -19.94 22.84 18.63
CA VAL A 785 -19.37 24.18 18.35
C VAL A 785 -17.87 24.19 18.02
N GLY A 786 -17.21 23.03 18.08
CA GLY A 786 -15.75 22.91 17.83
C GLY A 786 -14.87 23.33 19.01
N GLU A 787 -15.44 23.40 20.22
CA GLU A 787 -14.71 23.57 21.48
C GLU A 787 -14.59 22.24 22.22
N TYR A 788 -13.42 21.92 22.79
CA TYR A 788 -13.14 20.67 23.51
C TYR A 788 -12.50 20.95 24.87
N GLU A 789 -13.03 20.37 25.95
CA GLU A 789 -12.47 20.51 27.31
C GLU A 789 -11.38 19.48 27.59
N LEU A 790 -10.26 19.92 28.18
CA LEU A 790 -9.10 19.06 28.45
C LEU A 790 -8.71 18.94 29.93
N SER A 791 -9.32 19.75 30.80
CA SER A 791 -8.96 19.96 32.21
C SER A 791 -8.69 18.68 33.01
N SER A 792 -9.56 17.66 32.93
CA SER A 792 -9.40 16.41 33.68
C SER A 792 -8.28 15.49 33.17
N ILE A 793 -7.84 15.67 31.93
CA ILE A 793 -6.84 14.81 31.27
C ILE A 793 -5.45 15.40 31.50
N VAL A 794 -5.27 16.69 31.20
CA VAL A 794 -3.95 17.34 31.18
C VAL A 794 -3.41 17.69 32.57
N SER A 795 -4.27 17.72 33.59
CA SER A 795 -3.91 17.97 35.00
C SER A 795 -3.20 16.81 35.69
N LYS A 796 -3.21 15.59 35.12
CA LYS A 796 -2.66 14.40 35.80
C LYS A 796 -1.17 14.15 35.50
N ASN A 797 -0.72 14.44 34.29
CA ASN A 797 0.64 14.21 33.79
C ASN A 797 0.86 14.95 32.46
N GLY A 798 2.00 14.71 31.79
CA GLY A 798 2.36 15.25 30.48
C GLY A 798 3.74 14.75 30.05
N PRO A 799 4.19 15.03 28.81
CA PRO A 799 3.53 15.85 27.79
C PRO A 799 2.48 15.11 26.95
N TRP A 800 1.48 15.85 26.46
CA TRP A 800 0.37 15.37 25.64
C TRP A 800 0.44 15.87 24.20
N LEU A 801 -0.15 15.11 23.28
CA LEU A 801 -0.34 15.51 21.90
C LEU A 801 -1.81 15.27 21.51
N VAL A 802 -2.49 16.32 21.06
CA VAL A 802 -3.81 16.20 20.43
C VAL A 802 -3.59 15.96 18.95
N VAL A 803 -4.13 14.87 18.43
CA VAL A 803 -3.98 14.42 17.04
C VAL A 803 -5.34 14.13 16.43
N PRO A 804 -5.49 14.21 15.10
CA PRO A 804 -6.72 13.75 14.45
C PRO A 804 -6.93 12.24 14.67
N LYS A 805 -8.20 11.83 14.70
CA LYS A 805 -8.56 10.41 14.72
C LYS A 805 -8.14 9.73 13.41
N GLU A 806 -7.82 8.44 13.48
CA GLU A 806 -7.61 7.60 12.30
C GLU A 806 -8.82 7.69 11.34
N GLY A 807 -8.54 7.87 10.04
CA GLY A 807 -9.51 8.18 8.98
C GLY A 807 -9.78 9.68 8.75
N ASP A 808 -9.25 10.57 9.60
CA ASP A 808 -9.39 12.03 9.51
C ASP A 808 -8.03 12.76 9.64
N GLU A 809 -6.97 12.14 9.13
CA GLU A 809 -5.56 12.50 9.44
C GLU A 809 -5.18 13.93 9.03
N MET A 810 -5.88 14.48 8.05
CA MET A 810 -5.62 15.80 7.47
C MET A 810 -6.54 16.89 8.01
N ALA A 811 -7.41 16.58 8.99
CA ALA A 811 -8.32 17.56 9.56
C ALA A 811 -7.57 18.73 10.17
N PHE A 812 -6.60 18.48 11.04
CA PHE A 812 -5.90 19.55 11.75
C PHE A 812 -4.46 19.22 12.11
N ARG A 813 -3.69 20.27 12.30
CA ARG A 813 -2.30 20.22 12.77
C ARG A 813 -2.23 19.68 14.21
N PRO A 814 -1.47 18.60 14.49
CA PRO A 814 -1.26 18.12 15.85
C PRO A 814 -0.88 19.23 16.83
N CYS A 815 -1.52 19.24 17.99
CA CYS A 815 -1.39 20.28 19.00
C CYS A 815 -0.68 19.73 20.24
N PHE A 816 0.52 20.24 20.53
CA PHE A 816 1.28 19.87 21.71
C PHE A 816 0.75 20.58 22.95
N ILE A 817 0.57 19.83 24.05
CA ILE A 817 0.14 20.35 25.34
C ILE A 817 1.10 19.85 26.41
N ARG A 818 1.71 20.78 27.15
CA ARG A 818 2.75 20.46 28.13
C ARG A 818 2.27 19.55 29.29
N GLY A 819 1.03 19.75 29.76
CA GLY A 819 0.50 19.10 30.97
C GLY A 819 1.20 19.53 32.26
N GLU A 820 0.82 18.93 33.39
CA GLU A 820 1.52 19.13 34.67
C GLU A 820 2.81 18.28 34.76
N SER A 821 3.90 18.91 35.20
CA SER A 821 5.22 18.27 35.29
C SER A 821 5.31 17.30 36.47
N SER A 822 5.48 16.01 36.19
CA SER A 822 5.89 15.03 37.19
C SER A 822 7.37 15.24 37.57
N LEU A 823 7.61 15.98 38.65
CA LEU A 823 8.82 16.16 39.48
C LEU A 823 10.23 15.96 38.85
N HIS A 824 11.11 16.93 39.15
CA HIS A 824 12.55 17.00 38.81
C HIS A 824 13.27 15.64 38.89
N GLY A 825 13.51 15.03 37.73
CA GLY A 825 14.42 13.89 37.59
C GLY A 825 15.82 14.39 37.25
N ASP A 826 16.82 13.81 37.89
CA ASP A 826 18.23 14.08 37.63
C ASP A 826 18.57 13.79 36.16
N GLU A 827 19.07 14.79 35.42
CA GLU A 827 19.39 14.70 33.98
C GLU A 827 20.41 13.58 33.67
N SER A 828 21.15 13.14 34.70
CA SER A 828 22.17 12.08 34.65
C SER A 828 21.64 10.65 34.46
N SER A 829 20.32 10.43 34.42
CA SER A 829 19.69 9.09 34.45
C SER A 829 18.79 8.70 33.26
N VAL A 830 18.81 9.44 32.14
CA VAL A 830 17.94 9.16 30.99
C VAL A 830 18.39 7.91 30.23
N ARG A 831 17.68 6.78 30.44
CA ARG A 831 17.94 5.48 29.79
C ARG A 831 16.75 4.93 28.99
N SER A 832 15.65 5.66 28.88
CA SER A 832 14.46 5.21 28.14
C SER A 832 13.87 6.34 27.30
N LEU A 833 13.25 5.99 26.17
CA LEU A 833 12.60 6.99 25.30
C LEU A 833 11.39 7.63 26.00
N GLN A 834 10.70 6.91 26.89
CA GLN A 834 9.63 7.46 27.72
C GLN A 834 10.14 8.65 28.55
N LYS A 835 11.27 8.47 29.24
CA LYS A 835 11.85 9.55 30.07
C LYS A 835 12.47 10.65 29.23
N ALA A 836 13.12 10.30 28.12
CA ALA A 836 13.68 11.27 27.19
C ALA A 836 12.61 12.21 26.62
N THR A 837 11.45 11.67 26.25
CA THR A 837 10.30 12.41 25.74
C THR A 837 9.70 13.33 26.82
N GLN A 838 9.62 12.89 28.08
CA GLN A 838 9.14 13.74 29.18
C GLN A 838 10.05 14.95 29.45
N LEU A 839 11.36 14.76 29.30
CA LEU A 839 12.38 15.78 29.56
C LEU A 839 12.77 16.56 28.30
N PHE A 840 12.21 16.23 27.14
CA PHE A 840 12.59 16.85 25.87
C PHE A 840 12.26 18.34 25.90
N ASN A 841 13.28 19.16 25.61
CA ASN A 841 13.17 20.59 25.48
C ASN A 841 13.76 21.03 24.13
N PRO A 842 12.96 21.57 23.19
CA PRO A 842 13.45 21.96 21.87
C PRO A 842 14.46 23.11 21.90
N GLN A 843 14.55 23.87 23.00
CA GLN A 843 15.53 24.95 23.17
C GLN A 843 16.81 24.50 23.87
N ALA A 844 16.86 23.27 24.41
CA ALA A 844 18.05 22.76 25.07
C ALA A 844 19.16 22.44 24.05
N LYS A 845 20.42 22.63 24.46
CA LYS A 845 21.58 22.28 23.62
C LYS A 845 21.73 20.78 23.37
N VAL A 846 21.34 19.97 24.35
CA VAL A 846 21.42 18.51 24.29
C VAL A 846 20.02 17.98 24.07
N ASN A 847 19.82 17.24 22.98
CA ASN A 847 18.58 16.52 22.75
C ASN A 847 18.59 15.24 23.59
N THR A 848 17.71 15.16 24.59
CA THR A 848 17.57 14.00 25.48
C THR A 848 17.25 12.71 24.73
N ILE A 849 16.60 12.79 23.57
CA ILE A 849 16.28 11.64 22.72
C ILE A 849 17.55 11.08 22.09
N THR A 850 18.45 11.95 21.62
CA THR A 850 19.74 11.54 21.01
C THR A 850 20.59 10.71 21.98
N LEU A 851 20.60 11.06 23.27
CA LEU A 851 21.32 10.29 24.31
C LEU A 851 20.83 8.85 24.45
N VAL A 852 19.54 8.62 24.22
CA VAL A 852 18.94 7.27 24.24
C VAL A 852 19.18 6.55 22.91
N LEU A 853 19.17 7.27 21.78
CA LEU A 853 19.49 6.70 20.47
C LEU A 853 20.94 6.17 20.41
N ASP A 854 21.89 6.84 21.07
CA ASP A 854 23.27 6.35 21.22
C ASP A 854 23.31 4.95 21.90
N GLN A 855 22.50 4.76 22.94
CA GLN A 855 22.38 3.48 23.65
C GLN A 855 21.71 2.44 22.74
N MET A 856 20.59 2.80 22.12
CA MET A 856 19.82 1.93 21.22
C MET A 856 20.63 1.44 20.01
N ALA A 857 21.52 2.28 19.46
CA ALA A 857 22.36 1.92 18.33
C ALA A 857 23.31 0.74 18.63
N THR A 858 23.70 0.59 19.91
CA THR A 858 24.63 -0.47 20.35
C THR A 858 23.93 -1.65 21.04
N ASP A 859 22.68 -1.47 21.46
CA ASP A 859 21.87 -2.49 22.14
C ASP A 859 20.58 -2.81 21.36
N PRO A 860 20.57 -3.88 20.55
CA PRO A 860 19.36 -4.34 19.85
C PRO A 860 18.21 -4.78 20.76
N ALA A 861 18.47 -5.02 22.06
CA ALA A 861 17.47 -5.41 23.06
C ALA A 861 16.85 -4.21 23.79
N HIS A 862 17.34 -3.00 23.53
CA HIS A 862 16.91 -1.79 24.24
C HIS A 862 15.40 -1.56 24.12
N SER A 863 14.74 -1.25 25.24
CA SER A 863 13.27 -1.07 25.32
C SER A 863 12.74 0.06 24.43
N GLY A 864 13.60 1.03 24.07
CA GLY A 864 13.29 2.08 23.10
C GLY A 864 12.84 1.55 21.72
N TRP A 865 13.28 0.36 21.30
CA TRP A 865 12.77 -0.23 20.06
C TRP A 865 11.29 -0.60 20.16
N GLN A 866 10.81 -1.06 21.31
CA GLN A 866 9.39 -1.33 21.55
C GLN A 866 8.57 -0.04 21.57
N PHE A 867 9.11 1.04 22.14
CA PHE A 867 8.49 2.36 22.12
C PHE A 867 8.25 2.82 20.67
N MET A 868 9.27 2.68 19.80
CA MET A 868 9.16 3.08 18.38
C MET A 868 8.19 2.20 17.60
N HIS A 869 8.17 0.88 17.87
CA HIS A 869 7.18 -0.04 17.29
C HIS A 869 5.76 0.34 17.71
N SER A 870 5.51 0.58 19.00
CA SER A 870 4.18 0.97 19.50
C SER A 870 3.73 2.32 18.92
N LEU A 871 4.66 3.27 18.76
CA LEU A 871 4.39 4.56 18.12
C LEU A 871 4.05 4.40 16.63
N TYR A 872 4.77 3.52 15.92
CA TYR A 872 4.52 3.22 14.51
C TYR A 872 3.18 2.50 14.31
N GLU A 873 2.85 1.53 15.17
CA GLU A 873 1.63 0.74 15.07
C GLU A 873 0.38 1.58 15.38
N HIS A 874 0.36 2.30 16.50
CA HIS A 874 -0.83 3.03 16.95
C HIS A 874 -1.03 4.40 16.29
N PHE A 875 0.06 5.06 15.90
CA PHE A 875 0.03 6.44 15.39
C PHE A 875 0.75 6.59 14.04
N GLY A 876 1.09 5.48 13.39
CA GLY A 876 1.67 5.46 12.06
C GLY A 876 0.71 5.90 10.96
N TYR A 877 -0.57 6.17 11.23
CA TYR A 877 -1.43 6.86 10.27
C TYR A 877 -1.06 8.34 10.10
N LEU A 878 -0.35 8.94 11.06
CA LEU A 878 0.15 10.32 11.00
C LEU A 878 1.52 10.40 10.33
N PRO A 879 1.92 11.57 9.79
CA PRO A 879 3.29 11.76 9.32
C PRO A 879 4.31 11.51 10.45
N LEU A 880 5.34 10.71 10.19
CA LEU A 880 6.41 10.38 11.14
C LEU A 880 7.12 11.64 11.65
N ALA A 881 7.25 12.66 10.80
CA ALA A 881 7.82 13.96 11.17
C ALA A 881 7.03 14.70 12.28
N THR A 882 5.81 14.26 12.61
CA THR A 882 5.04 14.74 13.76
C THR A 882 5.76 14.47 15.08
N PHE A 883 6.50 13.36 15.17
CA PHE A 883 7.18 12.93 16.39
C PHE A 883 8.69 13.17 16.29
N GLU A 884 9.24 13.89 17.27
CA GLU A 884 10.66 14.24 17.31
C GLU A 884 11.57 13.00 17.34
N VAL A 885 11.11 11.88 17.90
CA VAL A 885 11.88 10.64 17.95
C VAL A 885 12.29 10.14 16.55
N TRP A 886 11.40 10.25 15.55
CA TRP A 886 11.72 9.86 14.18
C TRP A 886 12.67 10.87 13.51
N ARG A 887 12.50 12.18 13.79
CA ARG A 887 13.42 13.22 13.30
C ARG A 887 14.84 13.02 13.84
N ALA A 888 14.95 12.76 15.14
CA ALA A 888 16.21 12.47 15.81
C ALA A 888 16.84 11.16 15.29
N LEU A 889 16.04 10.11 15.04
CA LEU A 889 16.52 8.85 14.46
C LEU A 889 17.18 9.10 13.09
N VAL A 890 16.51 9.82 12.19
CA VAL A 890 17.01 10.07 10.84
C VAL A 890 18.31 10.88 10.84
N GLN A 891 18.50 11.74 11.83
CA GLN A 891 19.75 12.50 12.04
C GLN A 891 20.85 11.68 12.72
N HIS A 892 20.58 10.42 13.10
CA HIS A 892 21.50 9.57 13.85
C HIS A 892 21.86 8.30 13.06
N PRO A 893 22.92 8.32 12.20
CA PRO A 893 23.22 7.24 11.25
C PRO A 893 23.30 5.84 11.87
N ARG A 894 23.92 5.70 13.05
CA ARG A 894 24.06 4.39 13.73
C ARG A 894 22.73 3.78 14.17
N ALA A 895 21.90 4.60 14.82
CA ALA A 895 20.57 4.18 15.25
C ALA A 895 19.65 3.95 14.05
N LEU A 896 19.72 4.80 13.01
CA LEU A 896 18.99 4.58 11.76
C LEU A 896 19.40 3.26 11.09
N ALA A 897 20.70 2.94 11.03
CA ALA A 897 21.19 1.66 10.51
C ALA A 897 20.65 0.46 11.33
N MET A 898 20.68 0.53 12.66
CA MET A 898 20.10 -0.53 13.52
C MET A 898 18.59 -0.66 13.34
N SER A 899 17.87 0.46 13.13
CA SER A 899 16.43 0.46 12.89
C SER A 899 16.06 -0.34 11.63
N LEU A 900 16.90 -0.33 10.59
CA LEU A 900 16.67 -1.13 9.39
C LEU A 900 16.52 -2.61 9.72
N PHE A 901 17.30 -3.12 10.68
CA PHE A 901 17.20 -4.50 11.12
C PHE A 901 16.01 -4.74 12.05
N LYS A 902 15.73 -3.80 12.95
CA LYS A 902 14.60 -3.89 13.90
C LYS A 902 13.22 -3.79 13.23
N PHE A 903 13.14 -3.18 12.04
CA PHE A 903 11.95 -3.11 11.18
C PHE A 903 12.05 -4.04 9.96
N GLU A 904 12.92 -5.06 10.04
CA GLU A 904 13.05 -6.16 9.08
C GLU A 904 13.31 -5.74 7.62
N MET A 905 13.88 -4.55 7.41
CA MET A 905 14.06 -3.93 6.07
C MET A 905 12.78 -4.01 5.22
N SER A 906 11.61 -3.86 5.85
CA SER A 906 10.33 -3.91 5.16
C SER A 906 10.23 -2.78 4.13
N ALA A 907 9.66 -3.09 2.96
CA ALA A 907 9.54 -2.11 1.88
C ALA A 907 8.66 -0.91 2.29
N GLU A 908 7.64 -1.14 3.12
CA GLU A 908 6.77 -0.08 3.63
C GLU A 908 7.56 0.93 4.48
N TYR A 909 8.29 0.45 5.49
CA TYR A 909 9.12 1.31 6.34
C TYR A 909 10.17 2.09 5.55
N LEU A 910 10.89 1.43 4.65
CA LEU A 910 11.96 2.04 3.85
C LEU A 910 11.44 3.16 2.93
N ASN A 911 10.35 2.89 2.19
CA ASN A 911 9.72 3.89 1.32
C ASN A 911 9.20 5.07 2.14
N ARG A 912 8.65 4.79 3.32
CA ARG A 912 8.10 5.81 4.20
C ARG A 912 9.16 6.76 4.74
N ILE A 913 10.32 6.24 5.17
CA ILE A 913 11.44 7.08 5.59
C ILE A 913 11.95 7.96 4.44
N GLU A 914 12.07 7.43 3.22
CA GLU A 914 12.49 8.23 2.07
C GLU A 914 11.45 9.30 1.69
N ASN A 915 10.16 8.98 1.73
CA ASN A 915 9.10 9.89 1.33
C ASN A 915 8.87 11.02 2.33
N GLU A 916 9.02 10.76 3.63
CA GLU A 916 8.66 11.72 4.68
C GLU A 916 9.84 12.54 5.21
N PHE A 917 11.09 12.11 4.98
CA PHE A 917 12.29 12.78 5.44
C PHE A 917 13.27 13.07 4.29
N PRO A 918 14.12 14.11 4.41
CA PRO A 918 15.13 14.44 3.41
C PRO A 918 16.33 13.47 3.48
N VAL A 919 16.09 12.17 3.31
CA VAL A 919 17.11 11.11 3.30
C VAL A 919 17.53 10.79 1.86
N PHE A 920 18.82 10.85 1.57
CA PHE A 920 19.35 10.32 0.31
C PHE A 920 20.13 9.05 0.62
N TRP A 921 19.54 7.88 0.35
CA TRP A 921 20.11 6.59 0.74
C TRP A 921 21.47 6.34 0.12
N GLU A 922 21.76 6.92 -1.03
CA GLU A 922 23.06 6.85 -1.69
C GLU A 922 24.16 7.65 -0.97
N PHE A 923 23.83 8.51 -0.01
CA PHE A 923 24.80 9.13 0.90
C PHE A 923 24.90 8.41 2.24
N PHE A 924 24.03 7.44 2.50
CA PHE A 924 24.02 6.77 3.79
C PHE A 924 25.32 5.98 4.01
N PRO A 925 25.99 6.12 5.18
CA PRO A 925 27.26 5.44 5.43
C PRO A 925 27.10 3.92 5.38
N ILE A 926 27.67 3.29 4.34
CA ILE A 926 27.50 1.85 4.10
C ILE A 926 28.14 0.99 5.21
N LEU A 927 29.19 1.51 5.86
CA LEU A 927 29.85 0.84 6.97
C LEU A 927 28.99 0.79 8.23
N GLU A 928 28.07 1.75 8.41
CA GLU A 928 27.15 1.74 9.55
C GLU A 928 26.09 0.64 9.39
N ILE A 929 25.61 0.38 8.15
CA ILE A 929 24.76 -0.78 7.87
C ILE A 929 25.47 -2.08 8.25
N LYS A 930 26.75 -2.20 7.86
CA LYS A 930 27.55 -3.39 8.17
C LYS A 930 27.80 -3.57 9.68
N SER A 931 28.15 -2.50 10.38
CA SER A 931 28.35 -2.49 11.83
C SER A 931 27.07 -2.86 12.59
N ALA A 932 25.93 -2.31 12.17
CA ALA A 932 24.62 -2.65 12.70
C ALA A 932 24.28 -4.13 12.46
N ALA A 933 24.55 -4.65 11.25
CA ALA A 933 24.35 -6.07 10.95
C ALA A 933 25.20 -7.00 11.82
N GLU A 934 26.47 -6.67 12.05
CA GLU A 934 27.37 -7.45 12.91
C GLU A 934 26.89 -7.44 14.38
N THR A 935 26.41 -6.28 14.84
CA THR A 935 25.86 -6.13 16.20
C THR A 935 24.54 -6.90 16.35
N PHE A 936 23.66 -6.81 15.35
CA PHE A 936 22.41 -7.56 15.30
C PHE A 936 22.65 -9.08 15.21
N LYS A 937 23.62 -9.51 14.39
CA LYS A 937 24.07 -10.90 14.30
C LYS A 937 24.52 -11.39 15.67
N ARG A 938 25.40 -10.66 16.35
CA ARG A 938 25.92 -11.01 17.69
C ARG A 938 24.79 -11.14 18.72
N PHE A 939 23.81 -10.23 18.68
CA PHE A 939 22.62 -10.29 19.52
C PHE A 939 21.82 -11.58 19.28
N LEU A 940 21.54 -11.93 18.02
CA LEU A 940 20.82 -13.17 17.70
C LEU A 940 21.63 -14.42 18.04
N THR A 941 22.95 -14.41 17.85
CA THR A 941 23.82 -15.53 18.27
C THR A 941 23.76 -15.73 19.79
N GLN A 942 23.75 -14.66 20.59
CA GLN A 942 23.58 -14.75 22.05
C GLN A 942 22.20 -15.32 22.42
N LYS A 943 21.17 -14.94 21.68
CA LYS A 943 19.82 -15.51 21.70
C LYS A 943 19.73 -16.90 21.06
N GLY A 944 20.86 -17.51 20.69
CA GLY A 944 21.02 -18.91 20.28
C GLY A 944 20.68 -19.23 18.83
N ALA A 945 20.82 -18.25 17.93
CA ALA A 945 20.77 -18.46 16.49
C ALA A 945 22.09 -19.05 15.92
N PRO A 946 22.05 -20.18 15.20
CA PRO A 946 23.13 -20.75 14.39
C PRO A 946 23.57 -19.81 13.28
N ASP A 947 24.88 -19.79 13.03
CA ASP A 947 25.51 -18.91 12.06
C ASP A 947 24.96 -19.09 10.63
N GLU A 948 24.66 -20.32 10.21
CA GLU A 948 24.17 -20.64 8.85
C GLU A 948 22.84 -19.94 8.55
N VAL A 949 21.94 -19.87 9.55
CA VAL A 949 20.66 -19.19 9.38
C VAL A 949 20.80 -17.68 9.44
N LEU A 950 21.66 -17.18 10.32
CA LEU A 950 21.93 -15.74 10.41
C LEU A 950 22.46 -15.17 9.10
N VAL A 951 23.30 -15.92 8.39
CA VAL A 951 23.77 -15.53 7.05
C VAL A 951 22.61 -15.48 6.05
N THR A 952 21.72 -16.47 6.10
CA THR A 952 20.54 -16.54 5.22
C THR A 952 19.55 -15.40 5.53
N LEU A 953 19.32 -15.10 6.80
CA LEU A 953 18.46 -14.01 7.24
C LEU A 953 19.00 -12.64 6.79
N LEU A 954 20.28 -12.35 7.08
CA LEU A 954 20.89 -11.08 6.71
C LEU A 954 20.93 -10.89 5.19
N SER A 955 21.24 -11.93 4.42
CA SER A 955 21.21 -11.86 2.95
C SER A 955 19.80 -11.59 2.42
N LYS A 956 18.75 -12.19 3.01
CA LYS A 956 17.36 -11.87 2.69
C LYS A 956 17.05 -10.39 2.94
N MET A 957 17.48 -9.84 4.07
CA MET A 957 17.26 -8.43 4.43
C MET A 957 17.99 -7.49 3.46
N TYR A 958 19.26 -7.75 3.15
CA TYR A 958 20.00 -6.98 2.14
C TYR A 958 19.36 -7.03 0.75
N ARG A 959 18.82 -8.20 0.37
CA ARG A 959 18.05 -8.32 -0.87
C ARG A 959 16.79 -7.47 -0.85
N GLN A 960 16.08 -7.39 0.29
CA GLN A 960 14.92 -6.48 0.44
C GLN A 960 15.35 -5.01 0.28
N LEU A 961 16.47 -4.62 0.89
CA LEU A 961 17.04 -3.29 0.70
C LEU A 961 17.34 -3.01 -0.79
N GLY A 962 17.95 -3.95 -1.50
CA GLY A 962 18.23 -3.85 -2.93
C GLY A 962 17.00 -3.83 -3.85
N ILE A 963 15.89 -4.44 -3.42
CA ILE A 963 14.59 -4.38 -4.12
C ILE A 963 14.00 -2.97 -4.03
N VAL A 964 14.12 -2.31 -2.87
CA VAL A 964 13.59 -0.96 -2.66
C VAL A 964 14.52 0.10 -3.25
N PHE A 965 15.83 -0.01 -2.98
CA PHE A 965 16.86 0.91 -3.47
C PHE A 965 17.82 0.15 -4.39
N PRO A 966 17.64 0.25 -5.73
CA PRO A 966 18.44 -0.51 -6.69
C PRO A 966 19.95 -0.34 -6.58
N THR A 967 20.41 0.78 -6.02
CA THR A 967 21.83 1.07 -5.71
C THR A 967 22.45 0.07 -4.73
N TYR A 968 21.65 -0.57 -3.88
CA TYR A 968 22.08 -1.59 -2.92
C TYR A 968 22.01 -3.03 -3.47
N ALA A 969 21.46 -3.25 -4.66
CA ALA A 969 21.33 -4.57 -5.28
C ALA A 969 22.68 -5.09 -5.86
N ASP A 970 22.66 -6.30 -6.43
CA ASP A 970 23.75 -6.90 -7.21
C ASP A 970 25.10 -6.93 -6.47
N GLU A 971 26.07 -6.12 -6.89
CA GLU A 971 27.43 -6.16 -6.36
C GLU A 971 27.52 -5.61 -4.92
N VAL A 972 26.70 -4.62 -4.57
CA VAL A 972 26.65 -4.10 -3.20
C VAL A 972 26.00 -5.12 -2.26
N GLU A 973 24.93 -5.77 -2.69
CA GLU A 973 24.28 -6.88 -1.96
C GLU A 973 25.26 -8.04 -1.73
N LYS A 974 26.00 -8.44 -2.76
CA LYS A 974 27.03 -9.50 -2.67
C LYS A 974 28.15 -9.10 -1.71
N TRP A 975 28.57 -7.84 -1.72
CA TRP A 975 29.58 -7.34 -0.80
C TRP A 975 29.07 -7.29 0.65
N LEU A 976 27.84 -6.83 0.89
CA LEU A 976 27.21 -6.84 2.21
C LEU A 976 27.05 -8.26 2.76
N SER A 977 26.63 -9.19 1.90
CA SER A 977 26.34 -10.58 2.29
C SER A 977 27.60 -11.43 2.46
N TYR A 978 28.58 -11.28 1.57
CA TYR A 978 29.73 -12.21 1.48
C TYR A 978 31.10 -11.53 1.56
N GLY A 979 31.16 -10.20 1.62
CA GLY A 979 32.41 -9.44 1.61
C GLY A 979 33.21 -9.54 0.29
N LYS A 980 32.59 -10.06 -0.78
CA LYS A 980 33.22 -10.23 -2.09
C LYS A 980 33.20 -8.92 -2.87
N PHE A 981 34.32 -8.57 -3.49
CA PHE A 981 34.41 -7.42 -4.38
C PHE A 981 34.23 -7.88 -5.84
N PRO A 982 33.57 -7.08 -6.69
CA PRO A 982 33.50 -7.34 -8.12
C PRO A 982 34.89 -7.22 -8.77
N PRO A 983 35.10 -7.86 -9.94
CA PRO A 983 36.27 -7.58 -10.76
C PRO A 983 36.29 -6.09 -11.18
N PRO A 984 37.47 -5.49 -11.38
CA PRO A 984 37.58 -4.11 -11.84
C PRO A 984 36.95 -3.96 -13.23
N ILE A 985 36.03 -3.00 -13.37
CA ILE A 985 35.37 -2.73 -14.64
C ILE A 985 36.31 -1.90 -15.54
N PRO A 986 36.59 -2.34 -16.77
CA PRO A 986 37.45 -1.60 -17.69
C PRO A 986 36.85 -0.23 -18.04
N THR A 987 37.71 0.78 -18.20
CA THR A 987 37.31 2.15 -18.57
C THR A 987 36.57 2.23 -19.92
N SER A 988 36.78 1.27 -20.82
CA SER A 988 36.05 1.18 -22.09
C SER A 988 34.54 0.96 -21.92
N PHE A 989 34.13 0.09 -20.99
CA PHE A 989 32.71 -0.17 -20.70
C PHE A 989 32.00 1.05 -20.14
N VAL A 990 32.69 1.79 -19.27
CA VAL A 990 32.13 3.01 -18.67
C VAL A 990 31.90 4.09 -19.74
N ARG A 991 32.78 4.19 -20.74
CA ARG A 991 32.59 5.07 -21.90
C ARG A 991 31.42 4.64 -22.78
N GLU A 992 31.23 3.35 -23.01
CA GLU A 992 30.07 2.83 -23.76
C GLU A 992 28.75 3.14 -23.05
N TRP A 993 28.66 2.90 -21.74
CA TRP A 993 27.47 3.25 -20.94
C TRP A 993 27.17 4.74 -20.96
N TYR A 994 28.20 5.59 -20.97
CA TYR A 994 28.00 7.03 -21.06
C TYR A 994 27.49 7.46 -22.45
N GLN A 995 27.98 6.84 -23.53
CA GLN A 995 27.46 7.08 -24.87
C GLN A 995 26.00 6.62 -25.01
N GLU A 996 25.62 5.53 -24.34
CA GLU A 996 24.23 5.08 -24.28
C GLU A 996 23.32 6.08 -23.54
N LEU A 997 23.75 6.60 -22.38
CA LEU A 997 23.08 7.67 -21.66
C LEU A 997 22.84 8.91 -22.57
N LEU A 998 23.85 9.33 -23.32
CA LEU A 998 23.73 10.46 -24.24
C LEU A 998 22.74 10.20 -25.38
N ARG A 999 22.71 8.97 -25.89
CA ARG A 999 21.81 8.56 -26.98
C ARG A 999 20.35 8.47 -26.50
N GLU A 1000 20.12 7.98 -25.30
CA GLU A 1000 18.77 7.83 -24.75
C GLU A 1000 18.14 9.17 -24.33
N HIS A 1001 18.96 10.14 -23.90
CA HIS A 1001 18.48 11.43 -23.37
C HIS A 1001 18.88 12.63 -24.26
N SER A 1002 18.91 12.44 -25.58
CA SER A 1002 19.35 13.49 -26.51
C SER A 1002 18.43 14.71 -26.54
N GLU A 1003 17.12 14.51 -26.38
CA GLU A 1003 16.08 15.56 -26.41
C GLU A 1003 15.57 15.95 -25.00
N ALA A 1004 16.07 15.29 -23.95
CA ALA A 1004 15.61 15.49 -22.58
C ALA A 1004 16.23 16.74 -21.94
N ARG A 1005 15.52 17.35 -20.98
CA ARG A 1005 16.08 18.40 -20.12
C ARG A 1005 16.87 17.77 -18.98
N TRP A 1006 18.18 17.98 -18.96
CA TRP A 1006 19.07 17.41 -17.95
C TRP A 1006 18.97 18.16 -16.61
N PRO A 1007 18.95 17.46 -15.47
CA PRO A 1007 19.05 18.10 -14.17
C PRO A 1007 20.42 18.76 -13.96
N GLU A 1008 20.44 20.06 -13.63
CA GLU A 1008 21.66 20.86 -13.53
C GLU A 1008 22.11 21.15 -12.09
N TYR A 1009 21.37 20.64 -11.10
CA TYR A 1009 21.62 20.97 -9.69
C TYR A 1009 22.98 20.47 -9.22
N GLY A 1010 23.88 21.40 -8.89
CA GLY A 1010 25.21 21.10 -8.39
C GLY A 1010 26.31 21.07 -9.45
N CYS A 1011 26.01 21.27 -10.74
CA CYS A 1011 26.98 21.11 -11.85
C CYS A 1011 28.35 21.76 -11.57
N LYS A 1012 28.40 23.07 -11.30
CA LYS A 1012 29.66 23.80 -11.06
C LYS A 1012 30.41 23.30 -9.81
N ARG A 1013 29.66 22.94 -8.76
CA ARG A 1013 30.25 22.52 -7.48
C ARG A 1013 30.81 21.10 -7.58
N LEU A 1014 30.08 20.19 -8.24
CA LEU A 1014 30.55 18.85 -8.57
C LEU A 1014 31.75 18.87 -9.50
N HIS A 1015 31.77 19.77 -10.50
CA HIS A 1015 32.93 19.98 -11.35
C HIS A 1015 34.18 20.37 -10.55
N ASN A 1016 34.07 21.37 -9.68
CA ASN A 1016 35.19 21.80 -8.85
C ASN A 1016 35.69 20.68 -7.92
N TRP A 1017 34.77 19.92 -7.32
CA TRP A 1017 35.13 18.77 -6.48
C TRP A 1017 35.83 17.68 -7.27
N MET A 1018 35.30 17.30 -8.45
CA MET A 1018 35.88 16.25 -9.30
C MET A 1018 37.27 16.64 -9.80
N SER A 1019 37.44 17.89 -10.24
CA SER A 1019 38.72 18.45 -10.68
C SER A 1019 39.78 18.52 -9.57
N SER A 1020 39.35 18.49 -8.30
CA SER A 1020 40.27 18.44 -7.15
C SER A 1020 40.71 17.02 -6.76
N GLN A 1021 40.12 15.97 -7.34
CA GLN A 1021 40.45 14.59 -7.00
C GLN A 1021 41.69 14.11 -7.76
N THR A 1022 42.65 13.50 -7.05
CA THR A 1022 43.90 12.97 -7.61
C THR A 1022 43.78 11.52 -8.12
N ASP A 1023 42.74 10.80 -7.68
CA ASP A 1023 42.52 9.37 -7.94
C ASP A 1023 41.09 9.16 -8.46
N VAL A 1024 40.90 9.52 -9.72
CA VAL A 1024 39.61 9.49 -10.40
C VAL A 1024 39.16 8.05 -10.61
N VAL A 1025 37.98 7.72 -10.07
CA VAL A 1025 37.41 6.38 -10.18
C VAL A 1025 36.92 6.11 -11.61
N ILE A 1026 36.40 7.13 -12.28
CA ILE A 1026 35.81 7.05 -13.62
C ILE A 1026 36.32 8.21 -14.49
N ASP A 1027 36.95 7.86 -15.61
CA ASP A 1027 37.53 8.78 -16.60
C ASP A 1027 36.47 9.27 -17.59
N ILE A 1028 35.51 10.06 -17.11
CA ILE A 1028 34.47 10.71 -17.94
C ILE A 1028 34.49 12.21 -17.69
N TYR A 1029 34.65 12.95 -18.78
CA TYR A 1029 34.61 14.40 -18.83
C TYR A 1029 33.51 14.82 -19.80
N PRO A 1030 32.32 15.22 -19.30
CA PRO A 1030 31.25 15.72 -20.15
C PRO A 1030 31.68 16.97 -20.92
N GLU A 1031 31.31 17.05 -22.21
CA GLU A 1031 31.66 18.19 -23.07
C GLU A 1031 30.86 19.46 -22.74
N ALA A 1032 29.70 19.33 -22.08
CA ALA A 1032 28.79 20.42 -21.78
C ALA A 1032 28.48 20.52 -20.28
N ASP A 1033 28.50 21.75 -19.75
CA ASP A 1033 28.40 22.02 -18.31
C ASP A 1033 27.11 21.52 -17.65
N TYR A 1034 26.00 21.49 -18.39
CA TYR A 1034 24.70 21.03 -17.87
C TYR A 1034 24.68 19.52 -17.57
N ARG A 1035 25.67 18.75 -18.06
CA ARG A 1035 25.74 17.28 -17.88
C ARG A 1035 26.51 16.86 -16.64
N TYR A 1036 27.24 17.77 -15.99
CA TYR A 1036 28.12 17.43 -14.85
C TYR A 1036 27.38 16.79 -13.68
N SER A 1037 26.14 17.23 -13.39
CA SER A 1037 25.37 16.69 -12.28
C SER A 1037 25.07 15.20 -12.45
N VAL A 1038 24.51 14.81 -13.60
CA VAL A 1038 24.18 13.41 -13.91
C VAL A 1038 25.44 12.55 -14.02
N ALA A 1039 26.52 13.08 -14.62
CA ALA A 1039 27.75 12.33 -14.80
C ALA A 1039 28.48 12.02 -13.49
N TRP A 1040 28.58 13.00 -12.57
CA TRP A 1040 29.47 12.90 -11.41
C TRP A 1040 28.78 12.76 -10.05
N LEU A 1041 27.47 13.02 -9.94
CA LEU A 1041 26.77 12.79 -8.69
C LEU A 1041 26.88 11.34 -8.16
N PRO A 1042 26.79 10.27 -8.97
CA PRO A 1042 26.91 8.91 -8.44
C PRO A 1042 28.32 8.62 -7.89
N VAL A 1043 29.36 9.25 -8.45
CA VAL A 1043 30.75 9.14 -7.95
C VAL A 1043 30.89 9.87 -6.61
N PHE A 1044 30.38 11.10 -6.53
CA PHE A 1044 30.36 11.87 -5.29
C PHE A 1044 29.56 11.16 -4.20
N ALA A 1045 28.38 10.62 -4.54
CA ALA A 1045 27.53 9.89 -3.61
C ALA A 1045 28.24 8.67 -3.02
N ALA A 1046 28.91 7.89 -3.86
CA ALA A 1046 29.73 6.77 -3.42
C ALA A 1046 30.90 7.21 -2.51
N ALA A 1047 31.50 8.38 -2.77
CA ALA A 1047 32.54 8.93 -1.91
C ALA A 1047 31.99 9.32 -0.52
N VAL A 1048 30.78 9.89 -0.47
CA VAL A 1048 30.08 10.23 0.80
C VAL A 1048 29.72 8.94 1.56
N ALA A 1049 29.05 7.98 0.92
CA ALA A 1049 28.64 6.72 1.54
C ALA A 1049 29.82 5.86 2.03
N SER A 1050 30.99 5.96 1.39
CA SER A 1050 32.23 5.31 1.83
C SER A 1050 32.99 6.07 2.93
N GLY A 1051 32.56 7.28 3.30
CA GLY A 1051 33.22 8.13 4.29
C GLY A 1051 34.47 8.88 3.80
N LYS A 1052 34.75 8.90 2.49
CA LYS A 1052 35.90 9.63 1.92
C LYS A 1052 35.69 11.13 1.85
N THR A 1053 34.46 11.59 1.76
CA THR A 1053 34.10 13.00 1.74
C THR A 1053 32.78 13.22 2.48
N SER A 1054 32.38 14.47 2.66
CA SER A 1054 31.12 14.84 3.32
C SER A 1054 30.17 15.48 2.33
N PHE A 1055 28.87 15.34 2.57
CA PHE A 1055 27.83 16.02 1.80
C PHE A 1055 28.07 17.55 1.72
N GLU A 1056 28.51 18.14 2.83
CA GLU A 1056 28.74 19.58 2.99
C GLU A 1056 29.81 20.12 2.03
N THR A 1057 30.77 19.28 1.63
CA THR A 1057 31.87 19.67 0.74
C THR A 1057 31.39 20.20 -0.61
N VAL A 1058 30.22 19.74 -1.10
CA VAL A 1058 29.66 20.17 -2.39
C VAL A 1058 28.36 20.95 -2.25
N PHE A 1059 27.47 20.58 -1.32
CA PHE A 1059 26.10 21.09 -1.36
C PHE A 1059 25.76 22.09 -0.25
N GLU A 1060 26.60 22.23 0.79
CA GLU A 1060 26.33 23.04 2.00
C GLU A 1060 25.03 22.59 2.72
N HIS A 1061 24.70 23.15 3.89
CA HIS A 1061 23.44 22.88 4.61
C HIS A 1061 22.23 23.55 3.93
N LYS A 1062 21.98 23.27 2.64
CA LYS A 1062 20.84 23.87 1.92
C LYS A 1062 19.57 23.02 2.09
N PRO A 1063 18.52 23.55 2.72
CA PRO A 1063 17.20 22.90 2.74
C PRO A 1063 16.75 22.64 1.30
N GLY A 1064 16.20 21.45 1.03
CA GLY A 1064 15.75 21.05 -0.30
C GLY A 1064 16.84 20.53 -1.26
N ALA A 1065 18.12 20.47 -0.90
CA ALA A 1065 19.15 19.89 -1.77
C ALA A 1065 18.86 18.43 -2.16
N VAL A 1066 18.42 17.62 -1.19
CA VAL A 1066 18.08 16.19 -1.38
C VAL A 1066 17.03 15.98 -2.46
N PHE A 1067 16.06 16.90 -2.58
CA PHE A 1067 15.05 16.85 -3.64
C PHE A 1067 15.67 16.85 -5.04
N PHE A 1068 16.54 17.82 -5.30
CA PHE A 1068 17.20 17.95 -6.59
C PHE A 1068 18.18 16.80 -6.85
N LEU A 1069 18.81 16.26 -5.80
CA LEU A 1069 19.66 15.08 -5.92
C LEU A 1069 18.88 13.82 -6.30
N ARG A 1070 17.68 13.64 -5.75
CA ARG A 1070 16.76 12.57 -6.18
C ARG A 1070 16.35 12.74 -7.64
N GLN A 1071 16.08 13.98 -8.11
CA GLN A 1071 15.82 14.22 -9.54
C GLN A 1071 17.00 13.80 -10.42
N VAL A 1072 18.24 14.10 -10.02
CA VAL A 1072 19.45 13.67 -10.75
C VAL A 1072 19.59 12.15 -10.73
N ARG A 1073 19.32 11.50 -9.59
CA ARG A 1073 19.35 10.03 -9.46
C ARG A 1073 18.31 9.35 -10.34
N ASP A 1074 17.10 9.89 -10.37
CA ASP A 1074 15.95 9.29 -11.04
C ASP A 1074 15.93 9.59 -12.55
N PHE A 1075 16.76 10.53 -13.03
CA PHE A 1075 16.92 10.87 -14.45
C PHE A 1075 17.36 9.66 -15.29
N ASP A 1076 18.41 8.97 -14.84
CA ASP A 1076 18.80 7.67 -15.39
C ASP A 1076 19.30 6.75 -14.27
N SER A 1077 18.39 5.92 -13.77
CA SER A 1077 18.66 5.03 -12.65
C SER A 1077 19.66 3.91 -13.00
N ARG A 1078 19.75 3.52 -14.27
CA ARG A 1078 20.71 2.49 -14.74
C ARG A 1078 22.13 3.02 -14.67
N TRP A 1079 22.35 4.19 -15.26
CA TRP A 1079 23.61 4.94 -15.18
C TRP A 1079 23.99 5.20 -13.74
N PHE A 1080 23.08 5.79 -12.96
CA PHE A 1080 23.36 6.16 -11.58
C PHE A 1080 23.76 4.93 -10.76
N LYS A 1081 22.98 3.85 -10.83
CA LYS A 1081 23.25 2.59 -10.12
C LYS A 1081 24.62 2.04 -10.49
N ALA A 1082 24.89 1.86 -11.79
CA ALA A 1082 26.14 1.23 -12.24
C ALA A 1082 27.37 2.01 -11.74
N ILE A 1083 27.39 3.32 -11.96
CA ILE A 1083 28.51 4.19 -11.60
C ILE A 1083 28.66 4.29 -10.08
N PHE A 1084 27.56 4.38 -9.34
CA PHE A 1084 27.57 4.39 -7.87
C PHE A 1084 28.19 3.10 -7.30
N GLN A 1085 27.72 1.93 -7.73
CA GLN A 1085 28.19 0.63 -7.20
C GLN A 1085 29.68 0.41 -7.49
N CYS A 1086 30.12 0.72 -8.71
CA CYS A 1086 31.53 0.66 -9.10
C CYS A 1086 32.40 1.55 -8.21
N SER A 1087 31.96 2.79 -8.00
CA SER A 1087 32.70 3.79 -7.24
C SER A 1087 32.77 3.44 -5.76
N LEU A 1088 31.64 3.03 -5.18
CA LEU A 1088 31.52 2.70 -3.76
C LEU A 1088 32.45 1.55 -3.39
N LEU A 1089 32.39 0.44 -4.12
CA LEU A 1089 33.18 -0.75 -3.82
C LEU A 1089 34.68 -0.52 -4.05
N ARG A 1090 35.05 0.32 -5.04
CA ARG A 1090 36.46 0.72 -5.23
C ARG A 1090 36.96 1.58 -4.07
N TYR A 1091 36.16 2.53 -3.58
CA TYR A 1091 36.54 3.36 -2.43
C TYR A 1091 36.73 2.54 -1.16
N ILE A 1092 35.82 1.60 -0.89
CA ILE A 1092 35.92 0.68 0.25
C ILE A 1092 37.14 -0.24 0.14
N SER A 1093 37.46 -0.74 -1.06
CA SER A 1093 38.60 -1.65 -1.27
C SER A 1093 39.95 -1.00 -0.94
N LYS A 1094 40.07 0.33 -1.15
CA LYS A 1094 41.27 1.10 -0.86
C LYS A 1094 41.45 1.35 0.64
N ASN A 1095 40.37 1.64 1.37
CA ASN A 1095 40.39 1.84 2.83
C ASN A 1095 40.80 0.57 3.63
N LYS A 1096 40.92 -0.60 3.00
CA LYS A 1096 41.46 -1.82 3.64
C LYS A 1096 42.96 -2.01 3.42
N LYS A 1097 43.58 -1.26 2.52
CA LYS A 1097 45.02 -1.33 2.21
C LYS A 1097 45.85 -0.28 2.96
N ASP A 1098 45.17 0.75 3.47
CA ASP A 1098 45.67 1.71 4.46
C ASP A 1098 45.20 1.28 5.85
#